data_AF-A0A8J7QDT5-F1
#
_entry.id   AF-A0A8J7QDT5-F1
#
_cell.length_a   1.000
_cell.length_b   1.000
_cell.length_c   1.000
_cell.angle_alpha   90.00
_cell.angle_beta   90.00
_cell.angle_gamma   90.00
#
_symmetry.space_group_name_H-M   'P 1'
#
loop_
_entity.id
_entity.type
_entity.pdbx_description
1 polymer ?
#
loop_
_entity_poly.entity_id
_entity_poly.type
_entity_poly.pdbx_seq_one_letter_code
_entity_poly.pdbx_strand_id
1 'polypeptide(L)'
;MFFRDFVVTVTPLSPTRTRLSLARPLEEPLVEEIEQPEVLKTILNEVDVLLATQYEEPKKDGKDPRQVQNEREARKKALGHALYTTFFSGTFAEAFNRRRAEEGNLRIKIQPAENCNAEAFSHWFFQTPWELMIAPGEFSPLCTTHKISMVRHWVPKEHARHTNPIPLPKVLKILVLTANTPNPKLREIDATRFNQPILDVFNDNPKFEITVLDQPSLATLQSTIAETAPHILHITGHGSPPMQRGILEDQLAYDELGLLHLCKGDGGKPTIISAHELLAVLRPKMDCLRLVTLASCYLGRASRRDVAGGFAATLCAGGVPAVAAFQFTLTYEGADVWIKTFYERLASGDRLDTAMVHARGALNADGTKGRIRDLEYGSPLLITRLPDGRLFRRAQTVAVVSRAETPPTTQDEDTDVLDLTPYFQGKGLKNPRLRSGFDWDQTIYPQLTDLTRNLTEALPLTFEGRMHQSIAVALGYIFNETRAMDIRLNQVNGSNENQTETWHARGERETTELSETIHAGHPESEDFIACISMANHTRQGALAYVKNHPERFPRGYQTCVEWSPLNGPSRESIPHHGVARYVARHIGNRIKGLSQSGDTPIKRIHLFLSGPSAMVLFLGMRLNACRAVQLYEFVAAESAYVPSLRLR
;
A
#
# COMPACT_ATOMS: atom_id res chain seq x y z
N MET A 1 -8.64 5.06 -4.35
CA MET A 1 -9.42 5.29 -3.11
C MET A 1 -8.55 4.97 -1.90
N PHE A 2 -8.39 5.90 -0.95
CA PHE A 2 -7.58 5.67 0.26
C PHE A 2 -8.46 5.09 1.37
N PHE A 3 -8.08 3.93 1.90
CA PHE A 3 -8.69 3.31 3.07
C PHE A 3 -7.77 3.48 4.28
N ARG A 4 -8.35 3.76 5.45
CA ARG A 4 -7.60 3.73 6.71
C ARG A 4 -7.70 2.36 7.36
N ASP A 5 -6.59 1.84 7.88
CA ASP A 5 -6.55 0.51 8.48
C ASP A 5 -7.27 0.51 9.85
N PHE A 6 -8.21 -0.43 10.00
CA PHE A 6 -8.84 -0.84 11.26
C PHE A 6 -8.33 -2.25 11.58
N VAL A 7 -7.31 -2.34 12.43
CA VAL A 7 -6.56 -3.58 12.63
C VAL A 7 -7.18 -4.42 13.74
N VAL A 8 -7.73 -5.58 13.37
CA VAL A 8 -8.30 -6.55 14.28
C VAL A 8 -7.29 -7.67 14.52
N THR A 9 -6.71 -7.72 15.71
CA THR A 9 -5.75 -8.78 16.08
C THR A 9 -6.48 -9.92 16.78
N VAL A 10 -6.34 -11.14 16.25
CA VAL A 10 -6.91 -12.38 16.77
C VAL A 10 -5.87 -13.12 17.61
N THR A 11 -6.15 -13.32 18.89
CA THR A 11 -5.26 -14.00 19.84
C THR A 11 -5.97 -15.19 20.47
N PRO A 12 -5.66 -16.44 20.10
CA PRO A 12 -6.26 -17.59 20.75
C PRO A 12 -5.81 -17.65 22.21
N LEU A 13 -6.76 -17.81 23.13
CA LEU A 13 -6.50 -18.00 24.56
C LEU A 13 -6.59 -19.49 24.94
N SER A 14 -7.49 -20.22 24.27
CA SER A 14 -7.67 -21.66 24.38
C SER A 14 -8.30 -22.19 23.08
N PRO A 15 -8.50 -23.51 22.92
CA PRO A 15 -9.29 -24.04 21.80
C PRO A 15 -10.73 -23.48 21.73
N THR A 16 -11.26 -23.00 22.85
CA THR A 16 -12.63 -22.49 22.98
C THR A 16 -12.78 -20.99 23.13
N ARG A 17 -11.66 -20.29 23.32
CA ARG A 17 -11.64 -18.86 23.61
C ARG A 17 -10.61 -18.14 22.74
N THR A 18 -11.00 -16.97 22.27
CA THR A 18 -10.12 -16.05 21.56
C THR A 18 -10.26 -14.65 22.13
N ARG A 19 -9.24 -13.84 21.94
CA ARG A 19 -9.23 -12.43 22.28
C ARG A 19 -9.06 -11.65 21.00
N LEU A 20 -9.99 -10.74 20.75
CA LEU A 20 -9.85 -9.72 19.73
C LEU A 20 -9.30 -8.46 20.37
N SER A 21 -8.34 -7.83 19.70
CA SER A 21 -7.83 -6.53 20.14
C SER A 21 -7.70 -5.55 18.98
N LEU A 22 -8.05 -4.30 19.25
CA LEU A 22 -7.87 -3.16 18.35
C LEU A 22 -6.72 -2.28 18.88
N ALA A 23 -5.60 -2.26 18.17
CA ALA A 23 -4.51 -1.36 18.51
C ALA A 23 -4.85 0.07 18.04
N ARG A 24 -4.72 1.05 18.95
CA ARG A 24 -4.80 2.48 18.63
C ARG A 24 -3.39 3.07 18.69
N PRO A 25 -3.02 3.98 17.77
CA PRO A 25 -1.79 4.74 17.94
C PRO A 25 -1.88 5.52 19.26
N LEU A 26 -0.99 5.24 20.22
CA LEU A 26 -0.80 5.96 21.50
C LEU A 26 -1.82 5.68 22.64
N GLU A 27 -2.68 4.67 22.54
CA GLU A 27 -3.60 4.27 23.65
C GLU A 27 -3.49 2.77 23.97
N GLU A 28 -3.99 2.36 25.14
CA GLU A 28 -4.18 0.93 25.45
C GLU A 28 -5.09 0.28 24.41
N PRO A 29 -4.77 -0.94 23.93
CA PRO A 29 -5.59 -1.62 22.94
C PRO A 29 -6.97 -1.90 23.53
N LEU A 30 -8.01 -1.69 22.72
CA LEU A 30 -9.36 -2.12 23.10
C LEU A 30 -9.43 -3.64 22.97
N VAL A 31 -9.79 -4.34 24.04
CA VAL A 31 -9.76 -5.81 24.11
C VAL A 31 -11.16 -6.36 24.38
N GLU A 32 -11.54 -7.39 23.62
CA GLU A 32 -12.75 -8.17 23.85
C GLU A 32 -12.41 -9.67 23.82
N GLU A 33 -12.85 -10.41 24.82
CA GLU A 33 -12.69 -11.87 24.87
C GLU A 33 -13.97 -12.55 24.44
N ILE A 34 -13.84 -13.48 23.50
CA ILE A 34 -14.94 -14.23 22.91
C ILE A 34 -14.78 -15.69 23.33
N GLU A 35 -15.86 -16.26 23.83
CA GLU A 35 -15.98 -17.66 24.22
C GLU A 35 -17.02 -18.33 23.31
N GLN A 36 -16.70 -19.52 22.75
CA GLN A 36 -17.59 -20.54 22.12
C GLN A 36 -17.22 -20.96 20.68
N PRO A 37 -16.60 -22.14 20.46
CA PRO A 37 -16.43 -22.75 19.13
C PRO A 37 -17.72 -23.27 18.51
N GLU A 38 -18.71 -23.63 19.31
CA GLU A 38 -19.97 -24.20 18.83
C GLU A 38 -20.78 -23.20 18.02
N VAL A 39 -20.67 -21.90 18.33
CA VAL A 39 -21.31 -20.83 17.53
C VAL A 39 -20.72 -20.80 16.12
N LEU A 40 -19.39 -20.82 15.99
CA LEU A 40 -18.73 -20.82 14.69
C LEU A 40 -19.07 -22.08 13.89
N LYS A 41 -19.10 -23.24 14.54
CA LYS A 41 -19.50 -24.51 13.91
C LYS A 41 -20.95 -24.45 13.42
N THR A 42 -21.86 -23.88 14.21
CA THR A 42 -23.27 -23.70 13.85
C THR A 42 -23.42 -22.77 12.64
N ILE A 43 -22.72 -21.63 12.66
CA ILE A 43 -22.68 -20.67 11.55
C ILE A 43 -22.16 -21.33 10.27
N LEU A 44 -21.05 -22.07 10.35
CA LEU A 44 -20.46 -22.74 9.18
C LEU A 44 -21.39 -23.81 8.60
N ASN A 45 -22.04 -24.60 9.47
CA ASN A 45 -23.03 -25.58 9.03
C ASN A 45 -24.22 -24.88 8.33
N GLU A 46 -24.69 -23.76 8.86
CA GLU A 46 -25.78 -22.98 8.27
C GLU A 46 -25.38 -22.40 6.89
N VAL A 47 -24.14 -21.93 6.73
CA VAL A 47 -23.61 -21.49 5.42
C VAL A 47 -23.64 -22.63 4.41
N ASP A 48 -23.13 -23.80 4.79
CA ASP A 48 -23.11 -24.98 3.92
C ASP A 48 -24.53 -25.40 3.51
N VAL A 49 -25.48 -25.38 4.46
CA VAL A 49 -26.91 -25.66 4.19
C VAL A 49 -27.51 -24.66 3.22
N LEU A 50 -27.32 -23.35 3.45
CA LEU A 50 -27.89 -22.31 2.58
C LEU A 50 -27.33 -22.39 1.14
N LEU A 51 -26.04 -22.70 1.00
CA LEU A 51 -25.41 -22.84 -0.32
C LEU A 51 -25.80 -24.13 -1.05
N ALA A 52 -26.08 -25.21 -0.33
CA ALA A 52 -26.51 -26.49 -0.90
C ALA A 52 -28.00 -26.50 -1.29
N THR A 53 -28.87 -25.92 -0.45
CA THR A 53 -30.34 -25.96 -0.62
C THR A 53 -30.89 -25.02 -1.70
N GLN A 54 -30.07 -24.09 -2.23
CA GLN A 54 -30.50 -23.19 -3.31
C GLN A 54 -30.69 -23.91 -4.67
N TYR A 55 -30.27 -25.19 -4.78
CA TYR A 55 -30.47 -26.06 -5.96
C TYR A 55 -31.70 -26.97 -5.89
N GLU A 56 -32.37 -27.11 -4.73
CA GLU A 56 -33.66 -27.80 -4.74
C GLU A 56 -34.63 -26.90 -5.52
N GLU A 57 -35.03 -27.32 -6.72
CA GLU A 57 -36.25 -26.80 -7.36
C GLU A 57 -37.31 -26.73 -6.26
N PRO A 58 -38.10 -25.65 -6.16
CA PRO A 58 -39.16 -25.59 -5.18
C PRO A 58 -39.97 -26.87 -5.36
N LYS A 59 -39.86 -27.79 -4.40
CA LYS A 59 -40.70 -28.97 -4.35
C LYS A 59 -42.12 -28.46 -4.54
N LYS A 60 -42.99 -29.24 -5.18
CA LYS A 60 -44.42 -28.94 -5.32
C LYS A 60 -45.15 -28.90 -3.96
N ASP A 61 -44.50 -28.43 -2.91
CA ASP A 61 -44.95 -28.26 -1.53
C ASP A 61 -45.89 -27.04 -1.37
N GLY A 62 -46.36 -26.45 -2.49
CA GLY A 62 -47.39 -25.41 -2.48
C GLY A 62 -46.98 -24.06 -1.89
N LYS A 63 -45.71 -23.87 -1.51
CA LYS A 63 -45.21 -22.59 -1.01
C LYS A 63 -45.01 -21.58 -2.14
N ASP A 64 -45.46 -20.34 -1.93
CA ASP A 64 -45.23 -19.22 -2.85
C ASP A 64 -43.71 -19.00 -3.03
N PRO A 65 -43.18 -18.99 -4.28
CA PRO A 65 -41.77 -18.68 -4.56
C PRO A 65 -41.28 -17.38 -3.89
N ARG A 66 -42.13 -16.37 -3.75
CA ARG A 66 -41.81 -15.12 -3.05
C ARG A 66 -41.61 -15.33 -1.55
N GLN A 67 -42.40 -16.21 -0.93
CA GLN A 67 -42.24 -16.56 0.47
C GLN A 67 -40.93 -17.30 0.70
N VAL A 68 -40.57 -18.25 -0.17
CA VAL A 68 -39.29 -18.98 -0.08
C VAL A 68 -38.11 -18.03 -0.21
N GLN A 69 -38.16 -17.07 -1.14
CA GLN A 69 -37.10 -16.07 -1.29
C GLN A 69 -36.99 -15.16 -0.06
N ASN A 70 -38.12 -14.70 0.50
CA ASN A 70 -38.12 -13.88 1.71
C ASN A 70 -37.56 -14.64 2.93
N GLU A 71 -37.91 -15.92 3.10
CA GLU A 71 -37.38 -16.79 4.16
C GLU A 71 -35.85 -16.95 4.02
N ARG A 72 -35.34 -17.10 2.78
CA ARG A 72 -33.90 -17.21 2.51
C ARG A 72 -33.14 -15.92 2.83
N GLU A 73 -33.64 -14.78 2.37
CA GLU A 73 -33.04 -13.47 2.66
C GLU A 73 -33.05 -13.18 4.17
N ALA A 74 -34.13 -13.55 4.89
CA ALA A 74 -34.18 -13.44 6.34
C ALA A 74 -33.12 -14.30 7.03
N ARG A 75 -32.92 -15.55 6.60
CA ARG A 75 -31.87 -16.44 7.14
C ARG A 75 -30.45 -15.91 6.86
N LYS A 76 -30.18 -15.46 5.64
CA LYS A 76 -28.92 -14.79 5.26
C LYS A 76 -28.64 -13.59 6.16
N LYS A 77 -29.64 -12.73 6.35
CA LYS A 77 -29.52 -11.54 7.20
C LYS A 77 -29.27 -11.92 8.66
N ALA A 78 -30.01 -12.89 9.19
CA ALA A 78 -29.82 -13.39 10.56
C ALA A 78 -28.41 -13.96 10.77
N LEU A 79 -27.91 -14.75 9.82
CA LEU A 79 -26.56 -15.30 9.83
C LEU A 79 -25.48 -14.19 9.87
N GLY A 80 -25.59 -13.20 8.98
CA GLY A 80 -24.63 -12.09 8.92
C GLY A 80 -24.64 -11.22 10.18
N HIS A 81 -25.81 -11.01 10.79
CA HIS A 81 -25.93 -10.31 12.07
C HIS A 81 -25.41 -11.14 13.25
N ALA A 82 -25.63 -12.46 13.25
CA ALA A 82 -25.08 -13.35 14.26
C ALA A 82 -23.54 -13.32 14.22
N LEU A 83 -22.95 -13.36 13.02
CA LEU A 83 -21.50 -13.18 12.83
C LEU A 83 -21.02 -11.84 13.37
N TYR A 84 -21.66 -10.73 13.00
CA TYR A 84 -21.28 -9.41 13.50
C TYR A 84 -21.37 -9.35 15.03
N THR A 85 -22.49 -9.78 15.62
CA THR A 85 -22.72 -9.70 17.07
C THR A 85 -21.76 -10.62 17.85
N THR A 86 -21.27 -11.69 17.25
CA THR A 86 -20.31 -12.60 17.89
C THR A 86 -18.91 -11.99 17.98
N PHE A 87 -18.48 -11.23 16.97
CA PHE A 87 -17.09 -10.76 16.85
C PHE A 87 -16.91 -9.24 16.97
N PHE A 88 -17.96 -8.47 16.79
CA PHE A 88 -18.01 -7.01 16.90
C PHE A 88 -19.15 -6.66 17.86
N SER A 89 -18.95 -6.93 19.15
CA SER A 89 -19.90 -6.60 20.22
C SER A 89 -19.37 -5.49 21.14
N GLY A 90 -20.24 -5.02 22.04
CA GLY A 90 -19.88 -4.05 23.08
C GLY A 90 -19.07 -2.86 22.59
N THR A 91 -17.96 -2.60 23.29
CA THR A 91 -17.08 -1.46 23.01
C THR A 91 -16.32 -1.60 21.69
N PHE A 92 -16.16 -2.83 21.16
CA PHE A 92 -15.55 -3.08 19.86
C PHE A 92 -16.45 -2.62 18.72
N ALA A 93 -17.74 -2.94 18.79
CA ALA A 93 -18.76 -2.46 17.87
C ALA A 93 -18.83 -0.93 17.87
N GLU A 94 -18.83 -0.30 19.05
CA GLU A 94 -18.83 1.16 19.20
C GLU A 94 -17.59 1.80 18.57
N ALA A 95 -16.40 1.24 18.81
CA ALA A 95 -15.16 1.73 18.22
C ALA A 95 -15.16 1.62 16.69
N PHE A 96 -15.62 0.48 16.16
CA PHE A 96 -15.75 0.27 14.72
C PHE A 96 -16.75 1.27 14.09
N ASN A 97 -17.95 1.40 14.66
CA ASN A 97 -19.00 2.26 14.11
C ASN A 97 -18.64 3.74 14.16
N ARG A 98 -18.01 4.20 15.26
CA ARG A 98 -17.47 5.56 15.36
C ARG A 98 -16.43 5.84 14.29
N ARG A 99 -15.44 4.95 14.14
CA ARG A 99 -14.36 5.14 13.16
C ARG A 99 -14.87 5.11 11.72
N ARG A 100 -15.82 4.23 11.45
CA ARG A 100 -16.53 4.18 10.18
C ARG A 100 -17.28 5.49 9.87
N ALA A 101 -17.91 6.10 10.87
CA ALA A 101 -18.60 7.38 10.72
C ALA A 101 -17.64 8.56 10.47
N GLU A 102 -16.45 8.54 11.09
CA GLU A 102 -15.45 9.62 10.99
C GLU A 102 -14.60 9.55 9.71
N GLU A 103 -14.17 8.36 9.29
CA GLU A 103 -13.13 8.20 8.27
C GLU A 103 -13.67 7.90 6.86
N GLY A 104 -14.96 7.59 6.73
CA GLY A 104 -15.66 7.34 5.46
C GLY A 104 -15.30 6.01 4.78
N ASN A 105 -14.01 5.71 4.61
CA ASN A 105 -13.50 4.48 4.00
C ASN A 105 -12.55 3.73 4.95
N LEU A 106 -12.90 2.49 5.30
CA LEU A 106 -12.19 1.70 6.30
C LEU A 106 -11.70 0.36 5.73
N ARG A 107 -10.47 -0.01 6.05
CA ARG A 107 -9.87 -1.31 5.72
C ARG A 107 -9.77 -2.15 6.99
N ILE A 108 -10.66 -3.11 7.14
CA ILE A 108 -10.62 -4.09 8.22
C ILE A 108 -9.48 -5.07 7.92
N LYS A 109 -8.38 -4.90 8.65
CA LYS A 109 -7.19 -5.76 8.54
C LYS A 109 -7.21 -6.75 9.68
N ILE A 110 -7.64 -7.97 9.38
CA ILE A 110 -7.65 -9.07 10.36
C ILE A 110 -6.26 -9.68 10.35
N GLN A 111 -5.63 -9.85 11.51
CA GLN A 111 -4.31 -10.46 11.63
C GLN A 111 -4.20 -11.32 12.89
N PRO A 112 -3.39 -12.38 12.92
CA PRO A 112 -3.10 -13.09 14.17
C PRO A 112 -2.16 -12.27 15.05
N ALA A 113 -2.20 -12.51 16.36
CA ALA A 113 -1.21 -11.96 17.28
C ALA A 113 0.21 -12.43 16.97
N GLU A 114 1.18 -11.56 17.26
CA GLU A 114 2.59 -11.90 17.15
C GLU A 114 2.92 -13.12 18.02
N ASN A 115 3.77 -14.00 17.49
CA ASN A 115 4.23 -15.23 18.17
C ASN A 115 3.15 -16.32 18.38
N CYS A 116 1.95 -16.17 17.79
CA CYS A 116 0.96 -17.23 17.86
C CYS A 116 1.29 -18.40 16.92
N ASN A 117 1.16 -19.64 17.41
CA ASN A 117 1.19 -20.83 16.55
C ASN A 117 0.01 -20.75 15.54
N ALA A 118 0.29 -21.06 14.27
CA ALA A 118 -0.68 -21.09 13.18
C ALA A 118 -1.88 -21.99 13.50
N GLU A 119 -1.63 -23.19 14.03
CA GLU A 119 -2.68 -24.14 14.43
C GLU A 119 -3.64 -23.51 15.45
N ALA A 120 -3.11 -22.76 16.43
CA ALA A 120 -3.89 -22.21 17.54
C ALA A 120 -4.89 -21.14 17.09
N PHE A 121 -4.55 -20.31 16.10
CA PHE A 121 -5.43 -19.24 15.64
C PHE A 121 -6.27 -19.62 14.40
N SER A 122 -5.99 -20.78 13.77
CA SER A 122 -6.58 -21.21 12.49
C SER A 122 -8.11 -21.11 12.46
N HIS A 123 -8.76 -21.66 13.49
CA HIS A 123 -10.21 -21.65 13.64
C HIS A 123 -10.78 -20.23 13.64
N TRP A 124 -10.18 -19.35 14.42
CA TRP A 124 -10.68 -17.99 14.61
C TRP A 124 -10.37 -17.10 13.42
N PHE A 125 -9.27 -17.34 12.72
CA PHE A 125 -8.79 -16.47 11.64
C PHE A 125 -9.24 -16.93 10.25
N PHE A 126 -8.93 -18.18 9.87
CA PHE A 126 -9.17 -18.70 8.52
C PHE A 126 -10.57 -19.26 8.36
N GLN A 127 -11.10 -19.97 9.36
CA GLN A 127 -12.41 -20.63 9.23
C GLN A 127 -13.58 -19.67 9.46
N THR A 128 -13.39 -18.58 10.20
CA THR A 128 -14.44 -17.57 10.37
C THR A 128 -14.79 -16.91 9.03
N PRO A 129 -16.05 -16.95 8.58
CA PRO A 129 -16.49 -16.35 7.33
C PRO A 129 -16.77 -14.85 7.53
N TRP A 130 -15.72 -14.09 7.86
CA TRP A 130 -15.79 -12.65 8.13
C TRP A 130 -16.52 -11.87 7.03
N GLU A 131 -16.39 -12.32 5.79
CA GLU A 131 -17.01 -11.75 4.59
C GLU A 131 -18.54 -11.74 4.60
N LEU A 132 -19.17 -12.56 5.43
CA LEU A 132 -20.62 -12.65 5.53
C LEU A 132 -21.22 -11.68 6.55
N MET A 133 -20.41 -10.90 7.27
CA MET A 133 -20.88 -9.98 8.32
C MET A 133 -21.81 -8.89 7.78
N ILE A 134 -22.91 -8.67 8.51
CA ILE A 134 -23.87 -7.58 8.28
C ILE A 134 -24.02 -6.81 9.60
N ALA A 135 -23.66 -5.51 9.59
CA ALA A 135 -23.81 -4.67 10.78
C ALA A 135 -25.30 -4.43 11.12
N PRO A 136 -25.65 -4.27 12.41
CA PRO A 136 -27.01 -3.94 12.83
C PRO A 136 -27.57 -2.73 12.09
N GLY A 137 -28.83 -2.83 11.64
CA GLY A 137 -29.48 -1.75 10.87
C GLY A 137 -29.13 -1.71 9.38
N GLU A 138 -28.20 -2.55 8.90
CA GLU A 138 -27.83 -2.61 7.49
C GLU A 138 -28.60 -3.68 6.71
N PHE A 139 -28.70 -3.45 5.40
CA PHE A 139 -29.28 -4.40 4.45
C PHE A 139 -28.23 -5.16 3.65
N SER A 140 -27.02 -4.62 3.52
CA SER A 140 -25.94 -5.20 2.73
C SER A 140 -24.78 -5.65 3.62
N PRO A 141 -24.06 -6.72 3.23
CA PRO A 141 -22.84 -7.14 3.92
C PRO A 141 -21.76 -6.05 3.88
N LEU A 142 -20.97 -5.94 4.95
CA LEU A 142 -19.98 -4.87 5.12
C LEU A 142 -19.02 -4.78 3.92
N CYS A 143 -18.45 -5.91 3.50
CA CYS A 143 -17.44 -6.00 2.45
C CYS A 143 -18.03 -6.12 1.02
N THR A 144 -19.28 -5.68 0.82
CA THR A 144 -19.88 -5.49 -0.52
C THR A 144 -20.04 -4.01 -0.87
N THR A 145 -19.70 -3.13 0.06
CA THR A 145 -19.77 -1.67 -0.11
C THR A 145 -18.36 -1.14 -0.39
N HIS A 146 -18.24 -0.18 -1.31
CA HIS A 146 -16.94 0.47 -1.63
C HIS A 146 -16.31 1.23 -0.45
N LYS A 147 -17.03 1.35 0.68
CA LYS A 147 -16.57 2.03 1.90
C LYS A 147 -15.81 1.13 2.85
N ILE A 148 -15.96 -0.19 2.75
CA ILE A 148 -15.30 -1.13 3.67
C ILE A 148 -14.59 -2.22 2.88
N SER A 149 -13.26 -2.27 2.99
CA SER A 149 -12.47 -3.42 2.58
C SER A 149 -12.16 -4.33 3.76
N MET A 150 -11.99 -5.62 3.49
CA MET A 150 -11.67 -6.61 4.51
C MET A 150 -10.65 -7.59 3.97
N VAL A 151 -9.60 -7.83 4.76
CA VAL A 151 -8.47 -8.67 4.35
C VAL A 151 -7.92 -9.48 5.53
N ARG A 152 -7.55 -10.73 5.25
CA ARG A 152 -6.76 -11.58 6.15
C ARG A 152 -5.28 -11.29 5.90
N HIS A 153 -4.66 -10.52 6.79
CA HIS A 153 -3.24 -10.20 6.74
C HIS A 153 -2.44 -11.13 7.64
N TRP A 154 -1.59 -11.96 7.05
CA TRP A 154 -0.77 -12.91 7.80
C TRP A 154 0.66 -12.93 7.28
N VAL A 155 1.63 -12.71 8.17
CA VAL A 155 3.05 -12.76 7.84
C VAL A 155 3.73 -13.83 8.70
N PRO A 156 3.94 -15.05 8.18
CA PRO A 156 4.73 -16.07 8.86
C PRO A 156 6.17 -15.58 9.08
N LYS A 157 6.71 -15.78 10.29
CA LYS A 157 8.05 -15.30 10.69
C LYS A 157 9.16 -15.78 9.75
N GLU A 158 9.09 -17.04 9.37
CA GLU A 158 10.06 -17.74 8.51
C GLU A 158 10.22 -17.12 7.11
N HIS A 159 9.20 -16.41 6.61
CA HIS A 159 9.19 -15.90 5.24
C HIS A 159 9.14 -14.37 5.15
N ALA A 160 9.24 -13.63 6.25
CA ALA A 160 9.02 -12.17 6.32
C ALA A 160 9.74 -11.32 5.23
N ARG A 161 10.85 -11.82 4.67
CA ARG A 161 11.66 -11.17 3.63
C ARG A 161 10.93 -10.95 2.29
N HIS A 162 9.91 -11.76 1.95
CA HIS A 162 9.17 -11.66 0.67
C HIS A 162 7.89 -10.79 0.73
N THR A 163 7.72 -9.99 1.78
CA THR A 163 6.54 -9.13 1.97
C THR A 163 6.62 -7.78 1.28
N ASN A 164 7.82 -7.34 0.88
CA ASN A 164 8.01 -6.05 0.23
C ASN A 164 7.38 -6.04 -1.18
N PRO A 165 6.62 -5.00 -1.55
CA PRO A 165 6.21 -4.79 -2.94
C PRO A 165 7.44 -4.66 -3.84
N ILE A 166 7.47 -5.40 -4.94
CA ILE A 166 8.50 -5.28 -5.97
C ILE A 166 8.18 -4.08 -6.88
N PRO A 167 9.18 -3.44 -7.52
CA PRO A 167 8.92 -2.42 -8.53
C PRO A 167 7.98 -2.94 -9.61
N LEU A 168 7.06 -2.11 -10.10
CA LEU A 168 6.21 -2.47 -11.22
C LEU A 168 7.08 -2.85 -12.43
N PRO A 169 7.00 -4.10 -12.95
CA PRO A 169 7.80 -4.50 -14.10
C PRO A 169 7.36 -3.75 -15.36
N LYS A 170 8.26 -3.62 -16.34
CA LYS A 170 7.92 -3.03 -17.65
C LYS A 170 6.82 -3.82 -18.37
N VAL A 171 6.85 -5.15 -18.19
CA VAL A 171 5.85 -6.09 -18.72
C VAL A 171 5.38 -6.98 -17.57
N LEU A 172 4.08 -6.93 -17.28
CA LEU A 172 3.44 -7.77 -16.27
C LEU A 172 2.98 -9.08 -16.89
N LYS A 173 3.70 -10.13 -16.54
CA LYS A 173 3.42 -11.51 -16.95
C LYS A 173 2.31 -12.17 -16.13
N ILE A 174 1.30 -12.71 -16.81
CA ILE A 174 0.17 -13.44 -16.23
C ILE A 174 0.13 -14.84 -16.86
N LEU A 175 0.16 -15.88 -16.02
CA LEU A 175 -0.09 -17.26 -16.45
C LEU A 175 -1.54 -17.61 -16.08
N VAL A 176 -2.36 -17.90 -17.08
CA VAL A 176 -3.77 -18.30 -16.94
C VAL A 176 -3.89 -19.76 -17.29
N LEU A 177 -4.43 -20.57 -16.37
CA LEU A 177 -4.65 -21.97 -16.60
C LEU A 177 -6.08 -22.40 -16.29
N THR A 178 -6.61 -23.25 -17.15
CA THR A 178 -7.89 -23.94 -16.95
C THR A 178 -7.68 -25.45 -16.90
N ALA A 179 -8.16 -26.07 -15.84
CA ALA A 179 -8.01 -27.50 -15.58
C ALA A 179 -9.37 -28.22 -15.55
N ASN A 180 -9.54 -29.23 -16.40
CA ASN A 180 -10.66 -30.17 -16.35
C ASN A 180 -10.20 -31.55 -15.89
N THR A 181 -10.97 -32.10 -14.96
CA THR A 181 -10.76 -33.45 -14.46
C THR A 181 -11.56 -34.47 -15.27
N PRO A 182 -11.03 -35.68 -15.53
CA PRO A 182 -11.80 -36.75 -16.17
C PRO A 182 -12.90 -37.35 -15.27
N ASN A 183 -13.15 -36.79 -14.08
CA ASN A 183 -14.20 -37.24 -13.17
C ASN A 183 -15.60 -36.91 -13.73
N PRO A 184 -16.41 -37.91 -14.11
CA PRO A 184 -17.72 -37.68 -14.74
C PRO A 184 -18.76 -37.06 -13.81
N LYS A 185 -18.51 -37.00 -12.49
CA LYS A 185 -19.39 -36.32 -11.53
C LYS A 185 -19.19 -34.81 -11.50
N LEU A 186 -18.11 -34.30 -12.09
CA LEU A 186 -17.77 -32.89 -12.12
C LEU A 186 -18.05 -32.34 -13.52
N ARG A 187 -18.66 -31.16 -13.57
CA ARG A 187 -19.00 -30.47 -14.82
C ARG A 187 -17.72 -30.01 -15.52
N GLU A 188 -17.67 -30.15 -16.83
CA GLU A 188 -16.60 -29.59 -17.65
C GLU A 188 -16.63 -28.05 -17.61
N ILE A 189 -15.44 -27.48 -17.38
CA ILE A 189 -15.15 -26.06 -17.34
C ILE A 189 -14.81 -25.61 -18.76
N ASP A 190 -15.56 -24.64 -19.26
CA ASP A 190 -15.30 -23.99 -20.54
C ASP A 190 -14.15 -22.97 -20.38
N ALA A 191 -12.96 -23.36 -20.85
CA ALA A 191 -11.76 -22.51 -20.79
C ALA A 191 -11.95 -21.19 -21.53
N THR A 192 -12.69 -21.17 -22.64
CA THR A 192 -12.95 -19.94 -23.40
C THR A 192 -13.73 -18.96 -22.52
N ARG A 193 -14.83 -19.42 -21.91
CA ARG A 193 -15.68 -18.59 -21.05
C ARG A 193 -14.90 -17.97 -19.89
N PHE A 194 -14.05 -18.72 -19.20
CA PHE A 194 -13.38 -18.23 -17.98
C PHE A 194 -12.06 -17.52 -18.24
N ASN A 195 -11.37 -17.81 -19.34
CA ASN A 195 -10.15 -17.09 -19.71
C ASN A 195 -10.49 -15.74 -20.37
N GLN A 196 -11.59 -15.65 -21.13
CA GLN A 196 -11.93 -14.47 -21.93
C GLN A 196 -11.96 -13.15 -21.13
N PRO A 197 -12.58 -13.07 -19.92
CA PRO A 197 -12.60 -11.83 -19.16
C PRO A 197 -11.21 -11.34 -18.74
N ILE A 198 -10.23 -12.25 -18.58
CA ILE A 198 -8.84 -11.88 -18.28
C ILE A 198 -8.15 -11.38 -19.56
N LEU A 199 -8.38 -12.08 -20.68
CA LEU A 199 -7.84 -11.70 -21.98
C LEU A 199 -8.36 -10.32 -22.42
N ASP A 200 -9.65 -10.06 -22.31
CA ASP A 200 -10.28 -8.77 -22.67
C ASP A 200 -9.66 -7.58 -21.93
N VAL A 201 -9.24 -7.80 -20.68
CA VAL A 201 -8.66 -6.75 -19.82
C VAL A 201 -7.21 -6.45 -20.17
N PHE A 202 -6.43 -7.45 -20.58
CA PHE A 202 -4.96 -7.32 -20.65
C PHE A 202 -4.35 -7.54 -22.04
N ASN A 203 -5.00 -8.26 -22.95
CA ASN A 203 -4.38 -8.79 -24.17
C ASN A 203 -3.96 -7.69 -25.16
N ASP A 204 -4.73 -6.61 -25.26
CA ASP A 204 -4.45 -5.51 -26.20
C ASP A 204 -3.42 -4.49 -25.67
N ASN A 205 -2.87 -4.73 -24.46
CA ASN A 205 -1.96 -3.80 -23.81
C ASN A 205 -0.53 -4.37 -23.75
N PRO A 206 0.46 -3.76 -24.44
CA PRO A 206 1.83 -4.27 -24.52
C PRO A 206 2.58 -4.27 -23.17
N LYS A 207 1.99 -3.67 -22.13
CA LYS A 207 2.50 -3.75 -20.75
C LYS A 207 2.17 -5.10 -20.09
N PHE A 208 1.42 -5.98 -20.74
CA PHE A 208 1.04 -7.29 -20.22
C PHE A 208 1.45 -8.39 -21.19
N GLU A 209 1.87 -9.52 -20.64
CA GLU A 209 2.18 -10.74 -21.38
C GLU A 209 1.36 -11.85 -20.75
N ILE A 210 0.44 -12.43 -21.53
CA ILE A 210 -0.45 -13.49 -21.05
C ILE A 210 -0.03 -14.80 -21.69
N THR A 211 0.23 -15.80 -20.85
CA THR A 211 0.39 -17.18 -21.29
C THR A 211 -0.84 -17.96 -20.85
N VAL A 212 -1.54 -18.59 -21.80
CA VAL A 212 -2.67 -19.47 -21.52
C VAL A 212 -2.19 -20.92 -21.58
N LEU A 213 -2.55 -21.70 -20.56
CA LEU A 213 -2.23 -23.11 -20.45
C LEU A 213 -3.50 -23.92 -20.19
N ASP A 214 -4.01 -24.55 -21.26
CA ASP A 214 -5.21 -25.37 -21.18
C ASP A 214 -4.84 -26.82 -20.83
N GLN A 215 -5.55 -27.38 -19.85
CA GLN A 215 -5.40 -28.76 -19.39
C GLN A 215 -3.95 -29.16 -18.96
N PRO A 216 -3.31 -28.41 -18.04
CA PRO A 216 -1.93 -28.71 -17.66
C PRO A 216 -1.78 -30.00 -16.85
N SER A 217 -0.78 -30.81 -17.22
CA SER A 217 -0.20 -31.77 -16.28
C SER A 217 0.67 -31.02 -15.24
N LEU A 218 1.01 -31.66 -14.12
CA LEU A 218 1.93 -31.05 -13.15
C LEU A 218 3.31 -30.74 -13.76
N ALA A 219 3.81 -31.62 -14.63
CA ALA A 219 5.08 -31.43 -15.32
C ALA A 219 5.04 -30.24 -16.30
N THR A 220 3.95 -30.11 -17.06
CA THR A 220 3.74 -28.97 -17.98
C THR A 220 3.61 -27.67 -17.20
N LEU A 221 2.87 -27.68 -16.09
CA LEU A 221 2.77 -26.52 -15.20
C LEU A 221 4.14 -26.09 -14.68
N GLN A 222 4.98 -27.06 -14.29
CA GLN A 222 6.33 -26.81 -13.83
C GLN A 222 7.24 -26.20 -14.90
N SER A 223 7.24 -26.76 -16.11
CA SER A 223 8.05 -26.20 -17.21
C SER A 223 7.58 -24.79 -17.59
N THR A 224 6.27 -24.56 -17.71
CA THR A 224 5.72 -23.24 -18.08
C THR A 224 6.02 -22.18 -17.03
N ILE A 225 5.92 -22.49 -15.73
CA ILE A 225 6.29 -21.53 -14.67
C ILE A 225 7.79 -21.22 -14.72
N ALA A 226 8.64 -22.23 -14.96
CA ALA A 226 10.08 -22.04 -15.07
C ALA A 226 10.47 -21.13 -16.26
N GLU A 227 9.77 -21.25 -17.38
CA GLU A 227 9.99 -20.43 -18.58
C GLU A 227 9.42 -19.02 -18.45
N THR A 228 8.15 -18.90 -18.03
CA THR A 228 7.42 -17.63 -18.05
C THR A 228 7.79 -16.71 -16.88
N ALA A 229 8.10 -17.28 -15.70
CA ALA A 229 8.29 -16.53 -14.45
C ALA A 229 7.15 -15.54 -14.17
N PRO A 230 5.90 -16.02 -13.99
CA PRO A 230 4.73 -15.16 -13.95
C PRO A 230 4.67 -14.33 -12.66
N HIS A 231 4.15 -13.11 -12.76
CA HIS A 231 3.85 -12.29 -11.58
C HIS A 231 2.47 -12.62 -11.01
N ILE A 232 1.54 -13.04 -11.86
CA ILE A 232 0.20 -13.50 -11.49
C ILE A 232 -0.03 -14.89 -12.05
N LEU A 233 -0.43 -15.82 -11.19
CA LEU A 233 -0.92 -17.14 -11.59
C LEU A 233 -2.43 -17.21 -11.37
N HIS A 234 -3.18 -17.48 -12.42
CA HIS A 234 -4.62 -17.70 -12.38
C HIS A 234 -4.95 -19.15 -12.65
N ILE A 235 -5.69 -19.77 -11.73
CA ILE A 235 -6.14 -21.16 -11.82
C ILE A 235 -7.65 -21.19 -11.80
N THR A 236 -8.25 -21.64 -12.90
CA THR A 236 -9.65 -22.09 -12.94
C THR A 236 -9.67 -23.62 -12.98
N GLY A 237 -10.42 -24.23 -12.07
CA GLY A 237 -10.42 -25.68 -11.90
C GLY A 237 -11.35 -26.14 -10.80
N HIS A 238 -11.48 -27.46 -10.62
CA HIS A 238 -12.22 -28.04 -9.50
C HIS A 238 -11.36 -28.16 -8.25
N GLY A 239 -11.96 -27.88 -7.09
CA GLY A 239 -11.34 -28.06 -5.79
C GLY A 239 -12.15 -28.99 -4.90
N SER A 240 -11.47 -29.83 -4.13
CA SER A 240 -12.08 -30.64 -3.07
C SER A 240 -11.82 -30.00 -1.70
N PRO A 241 -12.81 -29.99 -0.80
CA PRO A 241 -12.61 -29.51 0.56
C PRO A 241 -11.65 -30.46 1.31
N PRO A 242 -11.01 -29.98 2.40
CA PRO A 242 -10.34 -30.84 3.36
C PRO A 242 -11.37 -31.84 3.96
N MET A 243 -11.30 -33.12 3.60
CA MET A 243 -12.26 -34.15 4.06
C MET A 243 -11.72 -34.98 5.23
N GLN A 244 -12.63 -35.41 6.11
CA GLN A 244 -12.41 -36.45 7.12
C GLN A 244 -12.65 -37.83 6.49
N ARG A 245 -11.88 -38.85 6.90
CA ARG A 245 -11.97 -40.28 6.50
C ARG A 245 -13.36 -40.75 6.02
N GLY A 246 -13.38 -41.45 4.87
CA GLY A 246 -14.42 -42.46 4.57
C GLY A 246 -15.33 -42.24 3.35
N ILE A 247 -15.07 -41.26 2.47
CA ILE A 247 -15.97 -40.98 1.32
C ILE A 247 -15.36 -41.36 -0.04
N LEU A 248 -14.05 -41.62 -0.11
CA LEU A 248 -13.38 -42.18 -1.29
C LEU A 248 -12.33 -43.22 -0.82
N GLU A 249 -12.54 -44.49 -1.14
CA GLU A 249 -11.75 -45.63 -0.64
C GLU A 249 -10.29 -45.64 -1.12
N ASP A 250 -9.94 -44.85 -2.15
CA ASP A 250 -8.63 -44.87 -2.81
C ASP A 250 -7.66 -43.73 -2.45
N GLN A 251 -7.98 -42.83 -1.50
CA GLN A 251 -7.16 -41.65 -1.19
C GLN A 251 -6.68 -41.55 0.27
N LEU A 252 -6.07 -42.62 0.79
CA LEU A 252 -5.52 -42.69 2.14
C LEU A 252 -4.31 -41.74 2.40
N ALA A 253 -3.67 -41.19 1.37
CA ALA A 253 -2.47 -40.36 1.49
C ALA A 253 -2.73 -38.84 1.64
N TYR A 254 -3.98 -38.38 1.49
CA TYR A 254 -4.35 -36.95 1.45
C TYR A 254 -5.32 -36.55 2.58
N ASP A 255 -5.24 -37.23 3.72
CA ASP A 255 -6.14 -37.01 4.86
C ASP A 255 -6.17 -35.52 5.26
N GLU A 256 -7.36 -34.94 5.33
CA GLU A 256 -7.61 -33.54 5.74
C GLU A 256 -6.91 -32.43 4.93
N LEU A 257 -6.52 -32.69 3.67
CA LEU A 257 -6.00 -31.67 2.75
C LEU A 257 -7.06 -31.16 1.76
N GLY A 258 -7.10 -29.86 1.52
CA GLY A 258 -7.75 -29.32 0.32
C GLY A 258 -6.96 -29.72 -0.94
N LEU A 259 -7.66 -30.07 -2.01
CA LEU A 259 -7.03 -30.64 -3.22
C LEU A 259 -7.48 -29.92 -4.50
N LEU A 260 -6.53 -29.60 -5.37
CA LEU A 260 -6.78 -29.03 -6.70
C LEU A 260 -6.77 -30.14 -7.74
N HIS A 261 -7.80 -30.17 -8.60
CA HIS A 261 -7.87 -31.08 -9.73
C HIS A 261 -7.26 -30.39 -10.96
N LEU A 262 -6.22 -30.99 -11.52
CA LEU A 262 -5.61 -30.57 -12.78
C LEU A 262 -6.28 -31.32 -13.94
N CYS A 263 -5.51 -31.88 -14.88
CA CYS A 263 -6.00 -32.64 -16.02
C CYS A 263 -5.83 -34.17 -15.87
N LYS A 264 -6.06 -34.90 -16.97
CA LYS A 264 -5.87 -36.36 -17.07
C LYS A 264 -4.37 -36.69 -17.00
N GLY A 265 -3.94 -37.38 -15.95
CA GLY A 265 -2.60 -37.95 -15.84
C GLY A 265 -2.42 -39.21 -16.69
N ASP A 266 -1.19 -39.75 -16.69
CA ASP A 266 -0.85 -40.98 -17.41
C ASP A 266 -1.79 -42.14 -17.03
N GLY A 267 -2.24 -42.90 -18.04
CA GLY A 267 -3.17 -44.02 -17.86
C GLY A 267 -4.63 -43.62 -17.61
N GLY A 268 -4.96 -42.32 -17.70
CA GLY A 268 -6.33 -41.82 -17.69
C GLY A 268 -6.96 -41.53 -16.34
N LYS A 269 -6.14 -41.50 -15.28
CA LYS A 269 -6.56 -41.11 -13.94
C LYS A 269 -6.54 -39.58 -13.78
N PRO A 270 -7.40 -39.00 -12.93
CA PRO A 270 -7.33 -37.57 -12.61
C PRO A 270 -6.02 -37.24 -11.87
N THR A 271 -5.30 -36.20 -12.31
CA THR A 271 -4.20 -35.62 -11.52
C THR A 271 -4.79 -34.69 -10.48
N ILE A 272 -4.58 -35.02 -9.20
CA ILE A 272 -5.03 -34.25 -8.05
C ILE A 272 -3.79 -33.89 -7.24
N ILE A 273 -3.65 -32.61 -6.89
CA ILE A 273 -2.47 -32.11 -6.17
C ILE A 273 -2.84 -31.38 -4.89
N SER A 274 -1.96 -31.46 -3.91
CA SER A 274 -1.96 -30.68 -2.69
C SER A 274 -1.33 -29.31 -2.89
N ALA A 275 -1.52 -28.41 -1.92
CA ALA A 275 -0.85 -27.10 -1.91
C ALA A 275 0.68 -27.21 -1.82
N HIS A 276 1.21 -28.25 -1.18
CA HIS A 276 2.65 -28.49 -1.07
C HIS A 276 3.28 -28.81 -2.42
N GLU A 277 2.60 -29.62 -3.23
CA GLU A 277 3.04 -29.95 -4.59
C GLU A 277 3.02 -28.71 -5.48
N LEU A 278 1.96 -27.88 -5.42
CA LEU A 278 1.94 -26.61 -6.15
C LEU A 278 3.04 -25.66 -5.66
N LEU A 279 3.25 -25.57 -4.34
CA LEU A 279 4.30 -24.72 -3.77
C LEU A 279 5.70 -25.15 -4.25
N ALA A 280 5.96 -26.46 -4.35
CA ALA A 280 7.22 -26.98 -4.89
C ALA A 280 7.44 -26.52 -6.35
N VAL A 281 6.37 -26.47 -7.15
CA VAL A 281 6.40 -25.95 -8.51
C VAL A 281 6.64 -24.43 -8.55
N LEU A 282 6.08 -23.66 -7.61
CA LEU A 282 6.21 -22.20 -7.57
C LEU A 282 7.56 -21.71 -7.02
N ARG A 283 8.19 -22.51 -6.14
CA ARG A 283 9.40 -22.14 -5.39
C ARG A 283 10.54 -21.57 -6.27
N PRO A 284 10.86 -22.10 -7.47
CA PRO A 284 11.92 -21.55 -8.31
C PRO A 284 11.67 -20.12 -8.82
N LYS A 285 10.43 -19.62 -8.79
CA LYS A 285 10.03 -18.29 -9.30
C LYS A 285 9.34 -17.43 -8.24
N MET A 286 9.49 -17.76 -6.96
CA MET A 286 8.82 -17.07 -5.84
C MET A 286 9.20 -15.58 -5.75
N ASP A 287 10.38 -15.19 -6.24
CA ASP A 287 10.83 -13.79 -6.26
C ASP A 287 10.06 -12.92 -7.27
N CYS A 288 9.46 -13.53 -8.29
CA CYS A 288 8.66 -12.84 -9.30
C CYS A 288 7.16 -12.85 -8.95
N LEU A 289 6.69 -13.98 -8.41
CA LEU A 289 5.27 -14.23 -8.14
C LEU A 289 4.72 -13.26 -7.07
N ARG A 290 3.60 -12.61 -7.38
CA ARG A 290 2.92 -11.64 -6.50
C ARG A 290 1.53 -12.09 -6.09
N LEU A 291 0.81 -12.78 -6.98
CA LEU A 291 -0.56 -13.21 -6.75
C LEU A 291 -0.80 -14.61 -7.31
N VAL A 292 -1.43 -15.47 -6.50
CA VAL A 292 -2.10 -16.67 -6.99
C VAL A 292 -3.60 -16.48 -6.82
N THR A 293 -4.37 -16.68 -7.88
CA THR A 293 -5.83 -16.70 -7.82
C THR A 293 -6.32 -18.12 -8.09
N LEU A 294 -7.12 -18.65 -7.16
CA LEU A 294 -7.69 -19.99 -7.19
C LEU A 294 -9.21 -19.85 -7.39
N ALA A 295 -9.65 -19.78 -8.64
CA ALA A 295 -11.06 -19.89 -9.02
C ALA A 295 -11.50 -21.36 -8.95
N SER A 296 -11.35 -21.94 -7.77
CA SER A 296 -11.63 -23.34 -7.47
C SER A 296 -12.30 -23.45 -6.11
N CYS A 297 -13.43 -24.16 -6.07
CA CYS A 297 -14.28 -24.26 -4.89
C CYS A 297 -13.48 -24.82 -3.70
N TYR A 298 -13.75 -24.30 -2.51
CA TYR A 298 -13.19 -24.74 -1.22
C TYR A 298 -11.68 -24.58 -1.00
N LEU A 299 -10.89 -24.14 -1.99
CA LEU A 299 -9.43 -24.03 -1.83
C LEU A 299 -8.97 -22.92 -0.88
N GLY A 300 -9.85 -22.03 -0.42
CA GLY A 300 -9.53 -21.15 0.71
C GLY A 300 -10.26 -21.46 2.00
N ARG A 301 -10.91 -22.62 2.09
CA ARG A 301 -11.40 -23.16 3.36
C ARG A 301 -10.22 -23.79 4.11
N ALA A 302 -9.98 -23.37 5.35
CA ALA A 302 -8.98 -24.03 6.20
C ALA A 302 -9.48 -25.39 6.70
N SER A 303 -8.55 -26.33 6.91
CA SER A 303 -8.86 -27.58 7.59
C SER A 303 -9.21 -27.33 9.06
N ARG A 304 -10.04 -28.22 9.61
CA ARG A 304 -10.54 -28.16 10.99
C ARG A 304 -9.49 -28.51 12.05
N ARG A 305 -8.31 -29.02 11.68
CA ARG A 305 -7.27 -29.39 12.66
C ARG A 305 -5.91 -28.75 12.40
N ASP A 306 -5.56 -28.52 11.14
CA ASP A 306 -4.23 -28.06 10.75
C ASP A 306 -4.31 -26.95 9.69
N VAL A 307 -3.54 -25.87 9.86
CA VAL A 307 -3.40 -24.81 8.84
C VAL A 307 -2.85 -25.38 7.54
N ALA A 308 -1.95 -26.38 7.61
CA ALA A 308 -1.37 -27.04 6.45
C ALA A 308 -2.42 -27.77 5.58
N GLY A 309 -3.61 -28.04 6.13
CA GLY A 309 -4.74 -28.60 5.38
C GLY A 309 -5.52 -27.60 4.54
N GLY A 310 -5.37 -26.28 4.75
CA GLY A 310 -6.00 -25.24 3.95
C GLY A 310 -5.14 -24.83 2.76
N PHE A 311 -5.60 -25.06 1.52
CA PHE A 311 -4.76 -24.89 0.33
C PHE A 311 -4.20 -23.46 0.17
N ALA A 312 -5.06 -22.43 0.24
CA ALA A 312 -4.62 -21.03 0.15
C ALA A 312 -3.74 -20.59 1.34
N ALA A 313 -4.03 -21.09 2.54
CA ALA A 313 -3.24 -20.80 3.73
C ALA A 313 -1.82 -21.38 3.60
N THR A 314 -1.69 -22.62 3.12
CA THR A 314 -0.39 -23.27 2.87
C THR A 314 0.44 -22.54 1.83
N LEU A 315 -0.16 -22.05 0.73
CA LEU A 315 0.57 -21.23 -0.25
C LEU A 315 1.09 -19.92 0.37
N CYS A 316 0.26 -19.23 1.15
CA CYS A 316 0.66 -18.02 1.85
C CYS A 316 1.75 -18.29 2.89
N ALA A 317 1.63 -19.37 3.66
CA ALA A 317 2.63 -19.82 4.62
C ALA A 317 3.98 -20.06 3.93
N GLY A 318 3.95 -20.72 2.77
CA GLY A 318 5.09 -21.11 1.97
C GLY A 318 5.77 -19.99 1.17
N GLY A 319 5.29 -18.75 1.26
CA GLY A 319 5.97 -17.60 0.68
C GLY A 319 5.15 -16.77 -0.31
N VAL A 320 4.00 -17.28 -0.80
CA VAL A 320 3.22 -16.56 -1.82
C VAL A 320 2.69 -15.23 -1.23
N PRO A 321 2.95 -14.06 -1.86
CA PRO A 321 2.62 -12.77 -1.25
C PRO A 321 1.12 -12.50 -1.08
N ALA A 322 0.30 -12.98 -2.00
CA ALA A 322 -1.15 -12.90 -1.90
C ALA A 322 -1.82 -14.09 -2.59
N VAL A 323 -2.88 -14.60 -1.97
CA VAL A 323 -3.72 -15.67 -2.51
C VAL A 323 -5.18 -15.24 -2.44
N ALA A 324 -5.83 -15.13 -3.59
CA ALA A 324 -7.27 -15.02 -3.68
C ALA A 324 -7.86 -16.40 -3.99
N ALA A 325 -8.89 -16.83 -3.28
CA ALA A 325 -9.46 -18.16 -3.43
C ALA A 325 -10.95 -18.16 -3.09
N PHE A 326 -11.63 -19.30 -3.24
CA PHE A 326 -13.03 -19.48 -2.83
C PHE A 326 -13.14 -20.38 -1.58
N GLN A 327 -13.84 -19.92 -0.55
CA GLN A 327 -14.13 -20.68 0.69
C GLN A 327 -15.27 -21.68 0.49
N PHE A 328 -16.20 -21.33 -0.39
CA PHE A 328 -17.40 -22.11 -0.68
C PHE A 328 -17.57 -22.27 -2.20
N THR A 329 -18.68 -22.88 -2.61
CA THR A 329 -18.99 -23.04 -4.04
C THR A 329 -19.44 -21.73 -4.66
N LEU A 330 -19.12 -21.52 -5.94
CA LEU A 330 -19.76 -20.52 -6.81
C LEU A 330 -20.47 -21.22 -7.98
N THR A 331 -21.50 -20.56 -8.49
CA THR A 331 -22.05 -20.85 -9.82
C THR A 331 -21.04 -20.46 -10.90
N TYR A 332 -21.20 -20.97 -12.12
CA TYR A 332 -20.33 -20.56 -13.23
C TYR A 332 -20.53 -19.08 -13.57
N GLU A 333 -21.77 -18.60 -13.47
CA GLU A 333 -22.17 -17.21 -13.62
C GLU A 333 -21.51 -16.34 -12.54
N GLY A 334 -21.52 -16.78 -11.28
CA GLY A 334 -20.84 -16.07 -10.19
C GLY A 334 -19.32 -16.04 -10.36
N ALA A 335 -18.70 -17.16 -10.74
CA ALA A 335 -17.27 -17.19 -11.01
C ALA A 335 -16.87 -16.23 -12.15
N ASP A 336 -17.65 -16.19 -13.23
CA ASP A 336 -17.48 -15.24 -14.34
C ASP A 336 -17.57 -13.77 -13.87
N VAL A 337 -18.63 -13.43 -13.12
CA VAL A 337 -18.80 -12.09 -12.51
C VAL A 337 -17.60 -11.72 -11.64
N TRP A 338 -17.10 -12.66 -10.83
CA TRP A 338 -15.95 -12.42 -9.97
C TRP A 338 -14.67 -12.20 -10.77
N ILE A 339 -14.34 -13.10 -11.72
CA ILE A 339 -13.11 -13.01 -12.53
C ILE A 339 -13.10 -11.68 -13.28
N LYS A 340 -14.18 -11.38 -14.01
CA LYS A 340 -14.30 -10.14 -14.77
C LYS A 340 -14.07 -8.91 -13.89
N THR A 341 -14.86 -8.77 -12.83
CA THR A 341 -14.81 -7.58 -11.98
C THR A 341 -13.46 -7.47 -11.29
N PHE A 342 -12.92 -8.57 -10.76
CA PHE A 342 -11.66 -8.56 -10.03
C PHE A 342 -10.49 -8.11 -10.92
N TYR A 343 -10.38 -8.65 -12.14
CA TYR A 343 -9.29 -8.29 -13.05
C TYR A 343 -9.44 -6.90 -13.67
N GLU A 344 -10.66 -6.45 -14.00
CA GLU A 344 -10.91 -5.06 -14.43
C GLU A 344 -10.41 -4.04 -13.38
N ARG A 345 -10.71 -4.30 -12.10
CA ARG A 345 -10.25 -3.43 -11.00
C ARG A 345 -8.74 -3.50 -10.80
N LEU A 346 -8.14 -4.68 -10.86
CA LEU A 346 -6.68 -4.81 -10.78
C LEU A 346 -5.96 -4.10 -11.92
N ALA A 347 -6.48 -4.20 -13.15
CA ALA A 347 -5.93 -3.50 -14.31
C ALA A 347 -6.03 -1.98 -14.17
N SER A 348 -7.09 -1.51 -13.50
CA SER A 348 -7.29 -0.09 -13.15
C SER A 348 -6.34 0.40 -12.03
N GLY A 349 -5.52 -0.48 -11.45
CA GLY A 349 -4.55 -0.12 -10.41
C GLY A 349 -5.07 -0.18 -8.98
N ASP A 350 -6.26 -0.74 -8.75
CA ASP A 350 -6.78 -0.96 -7.42
C ASP A 350 -5.89 -1.92 -6.59
N ARG A 351 -5.94 -1.74 -5.28
CA ARG A 351 -5.40 -2.71 -4.32
C ARG A 351 -6.20 -4.01 -4.39
N LEU A 352 -5.58 -5.12 -4.01
CA LEU A 352 -6.23 -6.44 -4.03
C LEU A 352 -7.54 -6.48 -3.23
N ASP A 353 -7.56 -5.85 -2.07
CA ASP A 353 -8.72 -5.81 -1.20
C ASP A 353 -9.82 -4.89 -1.75
N THR A 354 -9.46 -3.83 -2.48
CA THR A 354 -10.43 -2.98 -3.19
C THR A 354 -11.05 -3.73 -4.36
N ALA A 355 -10.24 -4.41 -5.19
CA ALA A 355 -10.72 -5.27 -6.27
C ALA A 355 -11.66 -6.36 -5.74
N MET A 356 -11.33 -6.95 -4.59
CA MET A 356 -12.17 -7.94 -3.93
C MET A 356 -13.52 -7.36 -3.48
N VAL A 357 -13.55 -6.17 -2.89
CA VAL A 357 -14.81 -5.49 -2.51
C VAL A 357 -15.73 -5.27 -3.70
N HIS A 358 -15.18 -4.78 -4.82
CA HIS A 358 -15.95 -4.58 -6.04
C HIS A 358 -16.52 -5.90 -6.58
N ALA A 359 -15.69 -6.96 -6.62
CA ALA A 359 -16.14 -8.28 -7.05
C ALA A 359 -17.24 -8.84 -6.13
N ARG A 360 -17.11 -8.71 -4.81
CA ARG A 360 -18.16 -9.10 -3.84
C ARG A 360 -19.43 -8.26 -4.00
N GLY A 361 -19.30 -6.96 -4.26
CA GLY A 361 -20.42 -6.06 -4.55
C GLY A 361 -21.20 -6.50 -5.78
N ALA A 362 -20.50 -6.85 -6.87
CA ALA A 362 -21.11 -7.37 -8.08
C ALA A 362 -21.85 -8.70 -7.83
N LEU A 363 -21.21 -9.63 -7.12
CA LEU A 363 -21.84 -10.89 -6.71
C LEU A 363 -23.10 -10.67 -5.87
N ASN A 364 -23.05 -9.78 -4.87
CA ASN A 364 -24.21 -9.50 -4.02
C ASN A 364 -25.36 -8.86 -4.82
N ALA A 365 -25.03 -7.96 -5.76
CA ALA A 365 -26.02 -7.34 -6.63
C ALA A 365 -26.70 -8.37 -7.55
N ASP A 366 -25.95 -9.35 -8.06
CA ASP A 366 -26.47 -10.40 -8.92
C ASP A 366 -27.27 -11.46 -8.15
N GLY A 367 -26.83 -11.81 -6.94
CA GLY A 367 -27.57 -12.67 -6.02
C GLY A 367 -28.92 -12.05 -5.66
N THR A 368 -28.95 -10.76 -5.31
CA THR A 368 -30.19 -10.03 -4.99
C THR A 368 -31.19 -10.03 -6.17
N LYS A 369 -30.69 -10.12 -7.40
CA LYS A 369 -31.51 -10.19 -8.62
C LYS A 369 -31.90 -11.62 -9.00
N GLY A 370 -31.49 -12.62 -8.23
CA GLY A 370 -31.71 -14.04 -8.51
C GLY A 370 -30.92 -14.56 -9.73
N ARG A 371 -29.86 -13.84 -10.16
CA ARG A 371 -29.02 -14.24 -11.28
C ARG A 371 -27.97 -15.29 -10.88
N ILE A 372 -27.56 -15.26 -9.62
CA ILE A 372 -26.65 -16.23 -8.99
C ILE A 372 -27.17 -16.56 -7.57
N ARG A 373 -26.43 -17.37 -6.81
CA ARG A 373 -26.80 -17.71 -5.42
C ARG A 373 -26.56 -16.57 -4.43
N ASP A 374 -27.40 -16.47 -3.40
CA ASP A 374 -27.57 -15.26 -2.59
C ASP A 374 -26.36 -14.95 -1.68
N LEU A 375 -25.55 -15.96 -1.37
CA LEU A 375 -24.39 -15.90 -0.48
C LEU A 375 -23.03 -15.96 -1.21
N GLU A 376 -23.01 -15.98 -2.56
CA GLU A 376 -21.76 -16.15 -3.31
C GLU A 376 -20.75 -15.02 -3.07
N TYR A 377 -21.20 -13.82 -2.70
CA TYR A 377 -20.32 -12.72 -2.30
C TYR A 377 -19.42 -13.06 -1.10
N GLY A 378 -19.82 -14.01 -0.24
CA GLY A 378 -19.05 -14.42 0.93
C GLY A 378 -17.99 -15.47 0.64
N SER A 379 -18.02 -16.08 -0.54
CA SER A 379 -17.08 -17.15 -0.89
C SER A 379 -15.68 -16.65 -1.24
N PRO A 380 -15.50 -15.59 -2.06
CA PRO A 380 -14.18 -15.05 -2.32
C PRO A 380 -13.47 -14.61 -1.04
N LEU A 381 -12.26 -15.09 -0.84
CA LEU A 381 -11.36 -14.65 0.23
C LEU A 381 -10.06 -14.08 -0.32
N LEU A 382 -9.40 -13.28 0.50
CA LEU A 382 -8.05 -12.78 0.25
C LEU A 382 -7.18 -12.98 1.49
N ILE A 383 -6.16 -13.83 1.36
CA ILE A 383 -5.05 -13.93 2.33
C ILE A 383 -3.87 -13.20 1.72
N THR A 384 -3.28 -12.26 2.45
CA THR A 384 -2.13 -11.51 1.96
C THR A 384 -1.09 -11.27 3.04
N ARG A 385 0.15 -11.20 2.58
CA ARG A 385 1.33 -10.82 3.36
C ARG A 385 1.75 -9.37 3.06
N LEU A 386 1.02 -8.71 2.15
CA LEU A 386 1.29 -7.36 1.70
C LEU A 386 0.69 -6.37 2.70
N PRO A 387 1.50 -5.47 3.30
CA PRO A 387 1.03 -4.57 4.35
C PRO A 387 -0.13 -3.70 3.87
N ASP A 388 -0.06 -3.26 2.63
CA ASP A 388 -0.99 -2.35 1.97
C ASP A 388 -1.74 -3.02 0.81
N GLY A 389 -1.70 -4.35 0.66
CA GLY A 389 -2.44 -5.04 -0.41
C GLY A 389 -2.10 -4.61 -1.85
N ARG A 390 -1.01 -3.85 -2.08
CA ARG A 390 -0.54 -3.48 -3.42
C ARG A 390 0.45 -4.54 -3.92
N LEU A 391 0.16 -5.12 -5.08
CA LEU A 391 1.03 -6.14 -5.69
C LEU A 391 2.42 -5.59 -6.05
N PHE A 392 2.44 -4.35 -6.53
CA PHE A 392 3.62 -3.66 -7.05
C PHE A 392 3.76 -2.29 -6.42
N ARG A 393 5.01 -1.89 -6.22
CA ARG A 393 5.40 -0.54 -5.82
C ARG A 393 5.25 0.39 -7.02
N ARG A 394 4.29 1.31 -6.94
CA ARG A 394 4.26 2.52 -7.77
C ARG A 394 5.17 3.56 -7.12
N ALA A 395 5.88 4.35 -7.92
CA ALA A 395 6.51 5.55 -7.38
C ALA A 395 5.40 6.45 -6.84
N GLN A 396 5.58 7.00 -5.65
CA GLN A 396 4.64 7.98 -5.11
C GLN A 396 5.08 9.35 -5.60
N THR A 397 4.22 10.04 -6.33
CA THR A 397 4.45 11.40 -6.76
C THR A 397 3.74 12.33 -5.79
N VAL A 398 4.47 13.30 -5.24
CA VAL A 398 3.89 14.36 -4.42
C VAL A 398 4.13 15.68 -5.13
N ALA A 399 3.05 16.30 -5.60
CA ALA A 399 3.09 17.64 -6.13
C ALA A 399 3.04 18.64 -4.98
N VAL A 400 4.16 19.31 -4.68
CA VAL A 400 4.22 20.38 -3.70
C VAL A 400 4.23 21.71 -4.41
N VAL A 401 3.15 22.47 -4.25
CA VAL A 401 2.90 23.66 -5.05
C VAL A 401 2.84 24.86 -4.14
N SER A 402 3.81 25.76 -4.30
CA SER A 402 3.80 27.05 -3.58
C SER A 402 4.15 28.25 -4.46
N ARG A 403 4.59 28.03 -5.71
CA ARG A 403 4.94 29.09 -6.66
C ARG A 403 4.22 28.99 -8.02
N ALA A 404 2.99 28.48 -8.05
CA ALA A 404 2.18 28.39 -9.29
C ALA A 404 1.05 29.43 -9.33
N GLU A 405 0.69 29.90 -10.53
CA GLU A 405 -0.49 30.78 -10.75
C GLU A 405 -1.81 29.98 -10.73
N THR A 406 -1.75 28.69 -11.02
CA THR A 406 -2.86 27.72 -10.89
C THR A 406 -2.32 26.40 -10.34
N PRO A 407 -3.04 25.71 -9.43
CA PRO A 407 -2.65 24.38 -8.99
C PRO A 407 -2.58 23.43 -10.20
N PRO A 408 -1.64 22.49 -10.24
CA PRO A 408 -1.56 21.52 -11.32
C PRO A 408 -2.87 20.73 -11.37
N THR A 409 -3.55 20.77 -12.50
CA THR A 409 -4.57 19.78 -12.85
C THR A 409 -3.83 18.48 -13.14
N THR A 410 -3.48 17.72 -12.11
CA THR A 410 -2.84 16.42 -12.31
C THR A 410 -3.89 15.49 -12.93
N GLN A 411 -3.64 15.01 -14.15
CA GLN A 411 -4.46 13.94 -14.76
C GLN A 411 -4.17 12.57 -14.14
N ASP A 412 -3.16 12.49 -13.25
CA ASP A 412 -2.74 11.27 -12.59
C ASP A 412 -3.40 11.15 -11.22
N GLU A 413 -4.32 10.18 -11.09
CA GLU A 413 -5.04 9.88 -9.84
C GLU A 413 -4.10 9.38 -8.72
N ASP A 414 -2.86 8.99 -9.05
CA ASP A 414 -1.86 8.50 -8.08
C ASP A 414 -0.93 9.62 -7.54
N THR A 415 -1.17 10.90 -7.89
CA THR A 415 -0.39 12.03 -7.37
C THR A 415 -1.05 12.67 -6.15
N ASP A 416 -0.37 12.64 -5.00
CA ASP A 416 -0.80 13.40 -3.82
C ASP A 416 -0.42 14.87 -4.02
N VAL A 417 -1.41 15.77 -4.01
CA VAL A 417 -1.19 17.21 -4.19
C VAL A 417 -1.21 17.91 -2.84
N LEU A 418 -0.09 18.55 -2.47
CA LEU A 418 -0.02 19.52 -1.39
C LEU A 418 -0.01 20.93 -1.97
N ASP A 419 -1.20 21.54 -2.01
CA ASP A 419 -1.36 22.92 -2.45
C ASP A 419 -1.15 23.90 -1.27
N LEU A 420 -0.01 24.58 -1.30
CA LEU A 420 0.32 25.63 -0.34
C LEU A 420 0.09 27.03 -0.93
N THR A 421 -0.32 27.15 -2.19
CA THR A 421 -0.55 28.44 -2.84
C THR A 421 -1.54 29.35 -2.11
N PRO A 422 -2.59 28.85 -1.41
CA PRO A 422 -3.50 29.71 -0.67
C PRO A 422 -2.83 30.53 0.45
N TYR A 423 -1.70 30.07 0.99
CA TYR A 423 -0.98 30.73 2.08
C TYR A 423 -0.06 31.86 1.61
N PHE A 424 0.25 31.91 0.31
CA PHE A 424 1.19 32.88 -0.25
C PHE A 424 0.47 33.99 -1.03
N GLN A 425 1.11 35.15 -1.10
CA GLN A 425 0.65 36.31 -1.89
C GLN A 425 1.71 36.73 -2.89
N GLY A 426 1.25 37.18 -4.06
CA GLY A 426 2.10 37.62 -5.17
C GLY A 426 2.15 36.60 -6.31
N LYS A 427 2.84 36.97 -7.40
CA LYS A 427 2.92 36.16 -8.62
C LYS A 427 4.26 35.43 -8.73
N GLY A 428 4.22 34.09 -8.75
CA GLY A 428 5.35 33.21 -9.07
C GLY A 428 6.60 33.37 -8.18
N LEU A 429 7.79 33.21 -8.77
CA LEU A 429 9.11 33.28 -8.10
C LEU A 429 9.46 34.66 -7.51
N LYS A 430 8.68 35.71 -7.80
CA LYS A 430 9.06 37.11 -7.49
C LYS A 430 8.63 37.60 -6.10
N ASN A 431 7.73 36.89 -5.41
CA ASN A 431 7.28 37.31 -4.09
C ASN A 431 6.90 36.12 -3.20
N PRO A 432 7.81 35.66 -2.33
CA PRO A 432 7.58 34.50 -1.46
C PRO A 432 6.85 34.83 -0.16
N ARG A 433 6.15 35.97 -0.08
CA ARG A 433 5.51 36.42 1.16
C ARG A 433 4.31 35.53 1.50
N LEU A 434 4.27 35.11 2.76
CA LEU A 434 3.03 34.61 3.37
C LEU A 434 1.98 35.74 3.40
N ARG A 435 0.72 35.36 3.26
CA ARG A 435 -0.42 36.24 3.51
C ARG A 435 -0.48 36.58 5.00
N SER A 436 -1.01 37.75 5.30
CA SER A 436 -1.24 38.17 6.70
C SER A 436 -2.10 37.13 7.44
N GLY A 437 -1.71 36.81 8.67
CA GLY A 437 -2.40 35.82 9.51
C GLY A 437 -1.86 34.39 9.43
N PHE A 438 -0.90 34.09 8.54
CA PHE A 438 -0.24 32.79 8.48
C PHE A 438 1.21 32.87 8.94
N ASP A 439 1.71 31.75 9.46
CA ASP A 439 3.07 31.61 9.98
C ASP A 439 3.78 30.40 9.39
N TRP A 440 5.09 30.49 9.18
CA TRP A 440 5.87 29.40 8.62
C TRP A 440 5.87 28.17 9.53
N ASP A 441 6.13 28.34 10.82
CA ASP A 441 6.27 27.24 11.78
C ASP A 441 4.90 26.68 12.21
N GLN A 442 3.88 27.53 12.33
CA GLN A 442 2.54 27.11 12.80
C GLN A 442 1.56 26.74 11.68
N THR A 443 1.76 27.23 10.45
CA THR A 443 0.87 26.95 9.31
C THR A 443 1.55 26.06 8.27
N ILE A 444 2.74 26.43 7.79
CA ILE A 444 3.36 25.73 6.65
C ILE A 444 4.05 24.43 7.09
N TYR A 445 4.83 24.46 8.16
CA TYR A 445 5.57 23.28 8.62
C TYR A 445 4.67 22.07 8.95
N PRO A 446 3.53 22.24 9.65
CA PRO A 446 2.63 21.11 9.92
C PRO A 446 2.11 20.43 8.65
N GLN A 447 1.81 21.20 7.60
CA GLN A 447 1.35 20.67 6.31
C GLN A 447 2.44 19.80 5.65
N LEU A 448 3.71 20.21 5.76
CA LEU A 448 4.84 19.43 5.25
C LEU A 448 5.09 18.16 6.07
N THR A 449 4.94 18.21 7.39
CA THR A 449 5.09 17.03 8.25
C THR A 449 3.93 16.05 8.08
N ASP A 450 2.73 16.53 7.77
CA ASP A 450 1.54 15.69 7.57
C ASP A 450 1.64 14.81 6.33
N LEU A 451 2.44 15.22 5.33
CA LEU A 451 2.82 14.34 4.23
C LEU A 451 3.36 13.01 4.74
N THR A 452 4.20 13.01 5.77
CA THR A 452 4.82 11.77 6.28
C THR A 452 3.84 10.73 6.79
N ARG A 453 2.62 11.13 7.20
CA ARG A 453 1.60 10.20 7.72
C ARG A 453 0.95 9.36 6.61
N ASN A 454 0.98 9.86 5.38
CA ASN A 454 0.30 9.25 4.24
C ASN A 454 1.27 8.57 3.26
N LEU A 455 2.57 8.79 3.43
CA LEU A 455 3.61 8.21 2.56
C LEU A 455 4.06 6.86 3.08
N THR A 456 4.25 5.91 2.17
CA THR A 456 4.79 4.59 2.51
C THR A 456 6.31 4.60 2.36
N GLU A 457 7.06 4.34 3.44
CA GLU A 457 8.54 4.40 3.47
C GLU A 457 9.23 3.46 2.46
N ALA A 458 8.50 2.47 1.93
CA ALA A 458 9.00 1.55 0.92
C ALA A 458 8.98 2.11 -0.52
N LEU A 459 8.33 3.24 -0.83
CA LEU A 459 8.18 3.74 -2.21
C LEU A 459 9.22 4.81 -2.56
N PRO A 460 9.80 4.82 -3.79
CA PRO A 460 10.44 6.02 -4.31
C PRO A 460 9.47 7.19 -4.27
N LEU A 461 9.95 8.33 -3.78
CA LEU A 461 9.16 9.54 -3.62
C LEU A 461 9.67 10.58 -4.60
N THR A 462 8.83 10.92 -5.57
CA THR A 462 9.12 11.98 -6.55
C THR A 462 8.39 13.23 -6.14
N PHE A 463 9.13 14.30 -5.83
CA PHE A 463 8.56 15.61 -5.66
C PHE A 463 8.40 16.30 -7.01
N GLU A 464 7.23 16.88 -7.22
CA GLU A 464 6.93 17.73 -8.35
C GLU A 464 6.55 19.12 -7.87
N GLY A 465 6.89 20.14 -8.65
CA GLY A 465 6.39 21.49 -8.44
C GLY A 465 7.47 22.54 -8.20
N ARG A 466 7.05 23.78 -8.41
CA ARG A 466 7.85 24.98 -8.13
C ARG A 466 7.63 25.36 -6.68
N MET A 467 8.66 25.19 -5.87
CA MET A 467 8.60 25.45 -4.44
C MET A 467 9.50 26.60 -4.00
N HIS A 468 9.13 27.21 -2.89
CA HIS A 468 10.03 28.08 -2.13
C HIS A 468 11.27 27.31 -1.68
N GLN A 469 12.41 28.00 -1.58
CA GLN A 469 13.67 27.37 -1.19
C GLN A 469 13.57 26.76 0.22
N SER A 470 12.89 27.47 1.11
CA SER A 470 12.62 27.05 2.49
C SER A 470 11.78 25.78 2.56
N ILE A 471 10.80 25.64 1.65
CA ILE A 471 9.99 24.42 1.52
C ILE A 471 10.86 23.26 1.02
N ALA A 472 11.71 23.49 0.01
CA ALA A 472 12.64 22.47 -0.48
C ALA A 472 13.58 21.97 0.62
N VAL A 473 14.21 22.88 1.38
CA VAL A 473 15.06 22.50 2.52
C VAL A 473 14.27 21.74 3.57
N ALA A 474 13.08 22.21 3.95
CA ALA A 474 12.26 21.57 4.97
C ALA A 474 11.80 20.16 4.55
N LEU A 475 11.40 19.97 3.29
CA LEU A 475 11.12 18.63 2.74
C LEU A 475 12.36 17.74 2.84
N GLY A 476 13.53 18.22 2.41
CA GLY A 476 14.78 17.48 2.58
C GLY A 476 15.05 17.11 4.05
N TYR A 477 14.84 18.05 4.97
CA TYR A 477 15.03 17.85 6.41
C TYR A 477 14.09 16.79 7.00
N ILE A 478 12.82 16.81 6.58
CA ILE A 478 11.80 15.82 6.96
C ILE A 478 12.14 14.44 6.38
N PHE A 479 12.48 14.39 5.09
CA PHE A 479 12.89 13.19 4.35
C PHE A 479 14.42 13.04 4.33
N ASN A 480 15.02 13.11 5.51
CA ASN A 480 16.47 13.04 5.65
C ASN A 480 17.03 11.68 5.24
N GLU A 481 18.36 11.60 5.13
CA GLU A 481 19.04 10.39 4.65
C GLU A 481 18.83 9.14 5.48
N THR A 482 18.54 9.28 6.78
CA THR A 482 18.39 8.14 7.68
C THR A 482 17.12 7.33 7.40
N ARG A 483 16.12 7.92 6.74
CA ARG A 483 14.86 7.25 6.36
C ARG A 483 14.98 6.27 5.19
N ALA A 484 16.18 6.06 4.64
CA ALA A 484 16.46 5.10 3.57
C ALA A 484 15.67 5.27 2.24
N MET A 485 14.82 6.29 2.10
CA MET A 485 13.96 6.51 0.93
C MET A 485 14.74 6.92 -0.34
N ASP A 486 14.23 6.51 -1.50
CA ASP A 486 14.69 6.99 -2.80
C ASP A 486 13.95 8.29 -3.16
N ILE A 487 14.57 9.43 -2.85
CA ILE A 487 14.01 10.76 -3.07
C ILE A 487 14.44 11.30 -4.44
N ARG A 488 13.46 11.81 -5.19
CA ARG A 488 13.64 12.39 -6.52
C ARG A 488 12.91 13.73 -6.58
N LEU A 489 13.37 14.64 -7.43
CA LEU A 489 12.65 15.88 -7.72
C LEU A 489 12.69 16.16 -9.22
N ASN A 490 11.54 16.46 -9.82
CA ASN A 490 11.45 16.91 -11.20
C ASN A 490 11.89 18.38 -11.28
N GLN A 491 13.18 18.57 -11.56
CA GLN A 491 13.85 19.86 -11.59
C GLN A 491 13.53 20.58 -12.90
N VAL A 492 12.97 21.78 -12.80
CA VAL A 492 12.75 22.66 -13.96
C VAL A 492 14.10 23.10 -14.52
N ASN A 493 14.25 23.01 -15.84
CA ASN A 493 15.44 23.48 -16.54
C ASN A 493 15.48 25.02 -16.50
N GLY A 494 16.63 25.59 -16.09
CA GLY A 494 16.82 27.04 -15.98
C GLY A 494 16.76 27.79 -17.32
N SER A 495 16.93 27.09 -18.44
CA SER A 495 16.87 27.64 -19.81
C SER A 495 15.50 27.47 -20.47
N ASN A 496 14.73 26.44 -20.08
CA ASN A 496 13.38 26.19 -20.59
C ASN A 496 12.45 25.74 -19.47
N GLU A 497 11.64 26.68 -19.01
CA GLU A 497 10.71 26.51 -17.90
C GLU A 497 9.60 25.46 -18.11
N ASN A 498 9.41 25.00 -19.35
CA ASN A 498 8.47 23.94 -19.72
C ASN A 498 9.11 22.54 -19.76
N GLN A 499 10.42 22.44 -19.56
CA GLN A 499 11.13 21.17 -19.49
C GLN A 499 11.57 20.88 -18.07
N THR A 500 11.33 19.65 -17.63
CA THR A 500 11.78 19.14 -16.34
C THR A 500 12.62 17.89 -16.53
N GLU A 501 13.62 17.72 -15.68
CA GLU A 501 14.43 16.52 -15.60
C GLU A 501 14.34 15.93 -14.19
N THR A 502 14.21 14.61 -14.08
CA THR A 502 14.17 13.94 -12.78
C THR A 502 15.57 13.86 -12.16
N TRP A 503 15.78 14.61 -11.09
CA TRP A 503 17.03 14.60 -10.35
C TRP A 503 16.96 13.66 -9.16
N HIS A 504 17.98 12.82 -9.01
CA HIS A 504 18.02 11.75 -8.01
C HIS A 504 18.91 12.15 -6.82
N ALA A 505 18.40 12.00 -5.60
CA ALA A 505 19.16 12.28 -4.36
C ALA A 505 20.28 11.25 -4.10
N ARG A 506 20.20 10.09 -4.74
CA ARG A 506 21.18 9.00 -4.67
C ARG A 506 21.73 8.67 -6.05
N GLY A 507 22.95 8.13 -6.09
CA GLY A 507 23.60 7.72 -7.33
C GLY A 507 25.13 7.77 -7.22
N GLU A 508 25.78 7.67 -8.37
CA GLU A 508 27.24 7.69 -8.48
C GLU A 508 27.86 8.95 -7.87
N ARG A 509 29.09 8.78 -7.38
CA ARG A 509 29.87 9.84 -6.75
C ARG A 509 30.53 10.68 -7.83
N GLU A 510 30.15 11.93 -7.88
CA GLU A 510 30.78 12.95 -8.70
C GLU A 510 31.46 14.00 -7.80
N THR A 511 32.33 14.83 -8.39
CA THR A 511 33.00 15.95 -7.74
C THR A 511 32.97 17.19 -8.61
N THR A 512 32.89 18.36 -7.99
CA THR A 512 33.08 19.66 -8.66
C THR A 512 33.89 20.58 -7.76
N GLU A 513 34.52 21.61 -8.32
CA GLU A 513 35.26 22.61 -7.55
C GLU A 513 34.33 23.73 -7.08
N LEU A 514 34.48 24.13 -5.83
CA LEU A 514 33.73 25.21 -5.19
C LEU A 514 34.71 26.18 -4.52
N SER A 515 34.44 27.47 -4.64
CA SER A 515 35.05 28.48 -3.78
C SER A 515 34.37 28.45 -2.41
N GLU A 516 35.17 28.40 -1.34
CA GLU A 516 34.74 28.60 0.04
C GLU A 516 35.45 29.84 0.58
N THR A 517 34.68 30.88 0.92
CA THR A 517 35.23 32.10 1.52
C THR A 517 34.72 32.25 2.94
N ILE A 518 35.63 32.32 3.91
CA ILE A 518 35.33 32.44 5.34
C ILE A 518 35.61 33.86 5.82
N HIS A 519 34.65 34.45 6.53
CA HIS A 519 34.76 35.77 7.16
C HIS A 519 34.54 35.64 8.65
N ALA A 520 35.58 35.92 9.44
CA ALA A 520 35.48 35.98 10.89
C ALA A 520 34.59 37.16 11.32
N GLY A 521 33.77 36.92 12.35
CA GLY A 521 32.99 37.94 13.02
C GLY A 521 33.37 38.04 14.50
N HIS A 522 32.38 38.25 15.37
CA HIS A 522 32.59 38.39 16.80
C HIS A 522 32.77 37.02 17.48
N PRO A 523 33.87 36.74 18.19
CA PRO A 523 34.19 35.40 18.71
C PRO A 523 33.14 34.86 19.69
N GLU A 524 32.55 35.73 20.51
CA GLU A 524 31.49 35.37 21.47
C GLU A 524 30.06 35.40 20.90
N SER A 525 29.89 35.52 19.58
CA SER A 525 28.57 35.35 18.97
C SER A 525 28.23 33.86 18.88
N GLU A 526 26.95 33.54 18.96
CA GLU A 526 26.41 32.17 18.87
C GLU A 526 25.77 31.91 17.50
N ASP A 527 25.88 32.87 16.57
CA ASP A 527 25.22 32.89 15.28
C ASP A 527 26.24 32.60 14.15
N PHE A 528 25.93 31.62 13.31
CA PHE A 528 26.70 31.26 12.11
C PHE A 528 25.92 31.62 10.85
N ILE A 529 26.48 32.46 9.97
CA ILE A 529 25.89 32.79 8.66
C ILE A 529 26.42 31.84 7.57
N ALA A 530 25.54 31.08 6.96
CA ALA A 530 25.84 30.18 5.83
C ALA A 530 25.22 30.76 4.55
N CYS A 531 26.06 31.15 3.60
CA CYS A 531 25.68 31.73 2.30
C CYS A 531 25.97 30.74 1.17
N ILE A 532 24.92 30.31 0.46
CA ILE A 532 25.04 29.37 -0.67
C ILE A 532 24.67 30.10 -1.96
N SER A 533 25.68 30.53 -2.70
CA SER A 533 25.57 31.34 -3.90
C SER A 533 25.77 30.47 -5.16
N MET A 534 24.81 29.61 -5.50
CA MET A 534 24.90 28.77 -6.71
C MET A 534 24.28 29.46 -7.91
N ALA A 535 23.06 29.99 -7.77
CA ALA A 535 22.34 30.66 -8.87
C ALA A 535 22.40 32.19 -8.79
N ASN A 536 22.56 32.77 -7.60
CA ASN A 536 22.70 34.21 -7.38
C ASN A 536 23.60 34.46 -6.18
N HIS A 537 24.22 35.63 -6.10
CA HIS A 537 24.97 36.06 -4.91
C HIS A 537 24.06 36.22 -3.70
N THR A 538 24.43 35.62 -2.57
CA THR A 538 23.61 35.62 -1.34
C THR A 538 24.21 36.44 -0.21
N ARG A 539 25.55 36.52 -0.13
CA ARG A 539 26.28 37.10 1.01
C ARG A 539 25.96 38.57 1.26
N GLN A 540 25.93 39.41 0.23
CA GLN A 540 25.66 40.84 0.42
C GLN A 540 24.28 41.08 1.06
N GLY A 541 23.26 40.36 0.58
CA GLY A 541 21.91 40.44 1.16
C GLY A 541 21.84 39.86 2.58
N ALA A 542 22.57 38.78 2.86
CA ALA A 542 22.66 38.21 4.21
C ALA A 542 23.28 39.19 5.21
N LEU A 543 24.39 39.84 4.84
CA LEU A 543 25.06 40.84 5.70
C LEU A 543 24.21 42.10 5.89
N ALA A 544 23.49 42.54 4.86
CA ALA A 544 22.52 43.63 4.99
C ALA A 544 21.39 43.27 5.97
N TYR A 545 20.87 42.04 5.90
CA TYR A 545 19.87 41.57 6.85
C TYR A 545 20.40 41.58 8.29
N VAL A 546 21.59 41.02 8.53
CA VAL A 546 22.21 41.01 9.88
C VAL A 546 22.37 42.44 10.42
N LYS A 547 22.90 43.36 9.60
CA LYS A 547 23.12 44.75 10.01
C LYS A 547 21.82 45.48 10.38
N ASN A 548 20.73 45.19 9.68
CA ASN A 548 19.45 45.87 9.86
C ASN A 548 18.61 45.29 11.02
N HIS A 549 19.07 44.20 11.66
CA HIS A 549 18.34 43.52 12.75
C HIS A 549 19.24 43.34 14.00
N PRO A 550 19.75 44.44 14.61
CA PRO A 550 20.63 44.37 15.76
C PRO A 550 19.98 43.71 16.99
N GLU A 551 18.65 43.75 17.10
CA GLU A 551 17.88 43.06 18.15
C GLU A 551 18.00 41.53 18.05
N ARG A 552 18.18 41.00 16.83
CA ARG A 552 18.35 39.56 16.57
C ARG A 552 19.81 39.14 16.57
N PHE A 553 20.72 40.06 16.26
CA PHE A 553 22.16 39.87 16.19
C PHE A 553 22.91 40.90 17.05
N PRO A 554 22.74 40.91 18.38
CA PRO A 554 23.35 41.91 19.24
C PRO A 554 24.88 41.91 19.21
N ARG A 555 25.48 40.76 18.84
CA ARG A 555 26.93 40.58 18.65
C ARG A 555 27.28 40.26 17.19
N GLY A 556 26.39 40.54 16.24
CA GLY A 556 26.55 40.10 14.86
C GLY A 556 26.60 38.56 14.77
N TYR A 557 27.56 38.04 14.01
CA TYR A 557 27.80 36.60 13.82
C TYR A 557 29.22 36.22 14.25
N GLN A 558 29.45 34.94 14.52
CA GLN A 558 30.78 34.40 14.83
C GLN A 558 31.58 34.15 13.56
N THR A 559 30.94 33.55 12.57
CA THR A 559 31.52 33.28 11.27
C THR A 559 30.47 33.44 10.18
N CYS A 560 30.91 33.91 9.02
CA CYS A 560 30.12 33.95 7.80
C CYS A 560 30.88 33.22 6.71
N VAL A 561 30.29 32.17 6.14
CA VAL A 561 30.90 31.39 5.06
C VAL A 561 30.06 31.48 3.81
N GLU A 562 30.72 31.75 2.68
CA GLU A 562 30.12 31.74 1.35
C GLU A 562 30.67 30.60 0.51
N TRP A 563 29.77 29.77 -0.03
CA TRP A 563 30.09 28.79 -1.06
C TRP A 563 29.54 29.26 -2.41
N SER A 564 30.40 29.26 -3.43
CA SER A 564 30.08 29.68 -4.80
C SER A 564 30.83 28.82 -5.82
N PRO A 565 30.32 28.64 -7.04
CA PRO A 565 31.11 28.14 -8.16
C PRO A 565 32.33 29.05 -8.41
N LEU A 566 33.43 28.48 -8.90
CA LEU A 566 34.67 29.24 -9.17
C LEU A 566 34.46 30.39 -10.16
N ASN A 567 33.62 30.20 -11.17
CA ASN A 567 33.29 31.20 -12.18
C ASN A 567 32.14 32.13 -11.76
N GLY A 568 31.76 32.11 -10.48
CA GLY A 568 30.62 32.84 -9.94
C GLY A 568 29.28 32.12 -10.13
N PRO A 569 28.23 32.61 -9.45
CA PRO A 569 26.89 32.02 -9.50
C PRO A 569 26.22 32.24 -10.85
N SER A 570 25.57 31.20 -11.38
CA SER A 570 24.73 31.27 -12.57
C SER A 570 23.62 30.21 -12.53
N ARG A 571 22.63 30.33 -13.42
CA ARG A 571 21.56 29.32 -13.54
C ARG A 571 22.06 27.96 -14.05
N GLU A 572 23.28 27.91 -14.59
CA GLU A 572 23.89 26.73 -15.19
C GLU A 572 24.97 26.11 -14.29
N SER A 573 25.29 26.74 -13.16
CA SER A 573 26.36 26.29 -12.25
C SER A 573 26.15 24.87 -11.71
N ILE A 574 24.92 24.38 -11.73
CA ILE A 574 24.57 23.02 -11.32
C ILE A 574 23.84 22.38 -12.52
N PRO A 575 24.57 21.71 -13.42
CA PRO A 575 24.02 21.25 -14.70
C PRO A 575 23.18 19.98 -14.59
N HIS A 576 23.43 19.12 -13.61
CA HIS A 576 22.70 17.87 -13.41
C HIS A 576 22.78 17.38 -11.96
N HIS A 577 22.06 16.30 -11.69
CA HIS A 577 21.85 15.76 -10.35
C HIS A 577 23.12 15.31 -9.60
N GLY A 578 24.21 14.96 -10.30
CA GLY A 578 25.43 14.43 -9.70
C GLY A 578 26.26 15.53 -9.06
N VAL A 579 26.46 16.62 -9.79
CA VAL A 579 26.98 17.90 -9.27
C VAL A 579 26.12 18.39 -8.11
N ALA A 580 24.79 18.39 -8.24
CA ALA A 580 23.88 18.82 -7.18
C ALA A 580 24.07 18.01 -5.87
N ARG A 581 24.16 16.67 -5.98
CA ARG A 581 24.44 15.78 -4.84
C ARG A 581 25.79 16.09 -4.19
N TYR A 582 26.83 16.29 -5.00
CA TYR A 582 28.16 16.61 -4.49
C TYR A 582 28.14 17.92 -3.69
N VAL A 583 27.59 18.99 -4.28
CA VAL A 583 27.55 20.33 -3.67
C VAL A 583 26.76 20.29 -2.36
N ALA A 584 25.56 19.70 -2.38
CA ALA A 584 24.73 19.55 -1.18
C ALA A 584 25.44 18.78 -0.06
N ARG A 585 26.11 17.67 -0.39
CA ARG A 585 26.87 16.87 0.58
C ARG A 585 28.09 17.60 1.12
N HIS A 586 28.86 18.24 0.23
CA HIS A 586 30.05 18.99 0.60
C HIS A 586 29.69 20.11 1.57
N ILE A 587 28.76 20.99 1.17
CA ILE A 587 28.31 22.12 1.99
C ILE A 587 27.67 21.65 3.29
N GLY A 588 26.78 20.64 3.26
CA GLY A 588 26.17 20.09 4.47
C GLY A 588 27.20 19.59 5.49
N ASN A 589 28.24 18.89 5.03
CA ASN A 589 29.35 18.44 5.88
C ASN A 589 30.17 19.61 6.43
N ARG A 590 30.43 20.64 5.61
CA ARG A 590 31.15 21.84 6.05
C ARG A 590 30.37 22.63 7.09
N ILE A 591 29.06 22.85 6.87
CA ILE A 591 28.17 23.49 7.85
C ILE A 591 28.21 22.73 9.17
N LYS A 592 28.07 21.40 9.13
CA LYS A 592 28.14 20.57 10.33
C LYS A 592 29.48 20.72 11.06
N GLY A 593 30.59 20.54 10.35
CA GLY A 593 31.93 20.63 10.94
C GLY A 593 32.22 22.01 11.55
N LEU A 594 31.88 23.09 10.83
CA LEU A 594 32.08 24.46 11.31
C LEU A 594 31.18 24.81 12.49
N SER A 595 29.94 24.32 12.51
CA SER A 595 29.03 24.54 13.65
C SER A 595 29.48 23.85 14.95
N GLN A 596 30.41 22.89 14.83
CA GLN A 596 30.97 22.11 15.93
C GLN A 596 32.38 22.55 16.31
N SER A 597 33.01 23.44 15.54
CA SER A 597 34.35 23.94 15.80
C SER A 597 34.33 25.26 16.57
N GLY A 598 35.13 25.38 17.64
CA GLY A 598 35.34 26.62 18.40
C GLY A 598 34.94 26.54 19.87
N ASP A 599 35.46 27.47 20.68
CA ASP A 599 35.25 27.51 22.13
C ASP A 599 33.83 28.00 22.52
N THR A 600 33.25 28.90 21.72
CA THR A 600 31.86 29.34 21.89
C THR A 600 30.94 28.52 20.98
N PRO A 601 30.01 27.71 21.53
CA PRO A 601 29.17 26.85 20.72
C PRO A 601 28.16 27.64 19.87
N ILE A 602 28.14 27.41 18.56
CA ILE A 602 27.10 27.93 17.67
C ILE A 602 25.73 27.41 18.13
N LYS A 603 24.78 28.30 18.45
CA LYS A 603 23.41 27.93 18.80
C LYS A 603 22.45 28.01 17.62
N ARG A 604 22.74 28.87 16.64
CA ARG A 604 21.86 29.12 15.50
C ARG A 604 22.66 29.22 14.21
N ILE A 605 22.20 28.51 13.19
CA ILE A 605 22.71 28.59 11.82
C ILE A 605 21.70 29.38 11.01
N HIS A 606 22.16 30.42 10.33
CA HIS A 606 21.36 31.29 9.47
C HIS A 606 21.68 30.98 8.02
N LEU A 607 20.77 30.29 7.33
CA LEU A 607 20.99 29.78 5.99
C LEU A 607 20.34 30.70 4.94
N PHE A 608 21.18 31.37 4.16
CA PHE A 608 20.81 32.17 3.01
C PHE A 608 21.25 31.43 1.75
N LEU A 609 20.32 31.13 0.83
CA LEU A 609 20.64 30.23 -0.27
C LEU A 609 19.96 30.64 -1.58
N SER A 610 20.64 30.35 -2.68
CA SER A 610 20.16 30.50 -4.05
C SER A 610 20.71 29.37 -4.91
N GLY A 611 19.84 28.50 -5.42
CA GLY A 611 20.21 27.38 -6.28
C GLY A 611 19.00 26.59 -6.80
N PRO A 612 19.22 25.54 -7.60
CA PRO A 612 18.14 24.67 -8.06
C PRO A 612 17.44 23.97 -6.88
N SER A 613 16.11 23.83 -6.97
CA SER A 613 15.28 23.28 -5.89
C SER A 613 15.67 21.84 -5.52
N ALA A 614 16.08 21.01 -6.48
CA ALA A 614 16.57 19.65 -6.22
C ALA A 614 17.85 19.66 -5.37
N MET A 615 18.82 20.51 -5.70
CA MET A 615 20.04 20.65 -4.92
C MET A 615 19.75 21.10 -3.48
N VAL A 616 18.83 22.06 -3.33
CA VAL A 616 18.44 22.62 -2.03
C VAL A 616 17.69 21.59 -1.18
N LEU A 617 16.84 20.77 -1.81
CA LEU A 617 16.23 19.62 -1.16
C LEU A 617 17.31 18.63 -0.68
N PHE A 618 18.28 18.27 -1.52
CA PHE A 618 19.35 17.35 -1.15
C PHE A 618 20.22 17.90 -0.01
N LEU A 619 20.40 19.23 0.06
CA LEU A 619 21.08 19.88 1.18
C LEU A 619 20.27 19.72 2.47
N GLY A 620 18.96 19.96 2.43
CA GLY A 620 18.06 19.80 3.58
C GLY A 620 18.18 18.42 4.23
N MET A 621 18.36 17.36 3.42
CA MET A 621 18.55 15.98 3.89
C MET A 621 19.78 15.77 4.78
N ARG A 622 20.73 16.71 4.77
CA ARG A 622 21.97 16.68 5.55
C ARG A 622 21.94 17.55 6.80
N LEU A 623 20.93 18.42 6.93
CA LEU A 623 20.86 19.40 8.00
C LEU A 623 20.26 18.84 9.29
N ASN A 624 19.68 17.63 9.28
CA ASN A 624 19.09 16.98 10.46
C ASN A 624 20.11 16.73 11.60
N ALA A 625 21.40 16.63 11.28
CA ALA A 625 22.47 16.50 12.27
C ALA A 625 23.07 17.85 12.73
N CYS A 626 22.54 18.97 12.22
CA CYS A 626 22.93 20.31 12.62
C CYS A 626 22.03 20.81 13.76
N ARG A 627 22.52 21.80 14.52
CA ARG A 627 21.68 22.55 15.48
C ARG A 627 20.63 23.39 14.75
N ALA A 628 19.78 24.09 15.50
CA ALA A 628 18.68 24.88 14.95
C ALA A 628 19.10 25.75 13.74
N VAL A 629 18.44 25.51 12.60
CA VAL A 629 18.68 26.22 11.34
C VAL A 629 17.52 27.17 11.07
N GLN A 630 17.82 28.46 10.99
CA GLN A 630 16.89 29.48 10.50
C GLN A 630 17.06 29.63 8.99
N LEU A 631 15.96 29.46 8.26
CA LEU A 631 15.89 29.69 6.81
C LEU A 631 15.46 31.11 6.49
N TYR A 632 15.81 31.55 5.29
CA TYR A 632 15.47 32.87 4.74
C TYR A 632 15.02 32.75 3.29
N GLU A 633 14.02 33.55 2.90
CA GLU A 633 13.61 33.73 1.50
C GLU A 633 14.03 35.11 1.01
N PHE A 634 14.50 35.19 -0.23
CA PHE A 634 14.74 36.48 -0.88
C PHE A 634 13.46 36.99 -1.53
N VAL A 635 13.01 38.18 -1.13
CA VAL A 635 11.85 38.86 -1.73
C VAL A 635 12.33 39.86 -2.77
N ALA A 636 12.16 39.52 -4.05
CA ALA A 636 12.66 40.34 -5.16
C ALA A 636 12.06 41.76 -5.17
N ALA A 637 10.78 41.90 -4.79
CA ALA A 637 10.11 43.21 -4.70
C ALA A 637 10.74 44.15 -3.67
N GLU A 638 11.43 43.62 -2.66
CA GLU A 638 12.07 44.39 -1.59
C GLU A 638 13.59 44.42 -1.73
N SER A 639 14.14 43.60 -2.64
CA SER A 639 15.58 43.33 -2.72
C SER A 639 16.20 42.93 -1.37
N ALA A 640 15.45 42.19 -0.55
CA ALA A 640 15.81 41.87 0.83
C ALA A 640 15.43 40.43 1.19
N TYR A 641 16.15 39.89 2.18
CA TYR A 641 15.79 38.61 2.80
C TYR A 641 14.77 38.80 3.92
N VAL A 642 13.85 37.84 4.04
CA VAL A 642 12.90 37.72 5.14
C VAL A 642 13.04 36.36 5.81
N PRO A 643 12.88 36.26 7.14
CA PRO A 643 12.95 34.98 7.83
C PRO A 643 11.77 34.09 7.43
N SER A 644 12.05 32.80 7.28
CA SER A 644 11.04 31.76 7.01
C SER A 644 11.05 30.68 8.10
N LEU A 645 11.10 29.41 7.73
CA LEU A 645 11.04 28.25 8.62
C LEU A 645 12.23 28.15 9.57
N ARG A 646 11.98 27.62 10.77
CA ARG A 646 13.01 27.24 11.72
C ARG A 646 13.04 25.73 11.92
N LEU A 647 14.07 25.09 11.39
CA LEU A 647 14.31 23.66 11.55
C LEU A 647 14.98 23.40 12.89
N ARG A 648 14.46 22.47 13.68
CA ARG A 648 14.90 22.18 15.05
C ARG A 648 15.15 20.70 15.27
#